data_AF-A0A942DQJ0-F1
#
_entry.id   AF-A0A942DQJ0-F1
#
_cell.length_a   1.000
_cell.length_b   1.000
_cell.length_c   1.000
_cell.angle_alpha   90.00
_cell.angle_beta   90.00
_cell.angle_gamma   90.00
#
_symmetry.space_group_name_H-M   'P 1'
#
loop_
_entity.id
_entity.type
_entity.pdbx_description
1 polymer ?
#
loop_
_entity_poly.entity_id
_entity_poly.type
_entity_poly.pdbx_seq_one_letter_code
_entity_poly.pdbx_strand_id
1 'polypeptide(L)'
;MSAQAHAESVSIPLKVVKKPASDLVASNGAVLDVGQAASMAQAGQDLSVLNPQENKMWQNQKYPLTDASQPKETAVLYQSSEAQLPFTFMARVQSNTNPALFYRLSLSRMTHTTLMRAALLKKLGYFVPTPQYSKNLRVYFKTEADKEDFLRMAQETMISDFDSRGWVTENDTKNHSLVFSDAVLEQATADYFDIQWGYAPDPNDPAQVSVVQRFSRYRAYRALIIPFSLVDLPESVNRFSPKYASVLSNYIVITHPSAESFSACSYEDARWLLRRLNQFTEQDFMEIVRAGAFPAELEQLIYTKLLYRANNAMELFNLSKPWKLPSLKINSPSGLVKDGKVTKELVPGYPQRFAHGDRESPFKDGDFERYLGIRGRSAAISTVMNHINEKLDLLSVGDLANNRRMDIQNRIAQHISQHPDQPLYQNVEAWGGPVGGFNLSATRNVTTGTYYGSSAAIQLVDNVSVAARLGFFLALDGVPNITPVGGANVMIQRDYTHVRPLLSITEGTKVSWKDLVIPKFMKGLTNVLAREKTEDGKYAVDVMLNDLREGEVFTITDSVTLAGYAQINAPLDALMGITPLNFMNSVSIGADGARAILRQTSFMRTAQGIQVYVREQNNKVFGLSFDLNYFINIVNIRASTNTADLHTDAFVIDYNPALGDMIDDGSADQKYAKDFLQTRENLRPALIALFRGNDTEILYSRFKYQKFEITHELKTKEVRSKFLAMRLDNFNEDHLVKILYPRSPDAPELDPKDEEVILLSNKRGELVGRDLLGFATDWIQAIINKKWSNSKVDLGGSDDPNPANTPFGKAYWRIINTEGDLSPNGTQYPNVAVLQHVWGGWHLNSKKFFKLIDEVQAQFKNTPLAPYRLIEPEAFANTTAINFYRITAQLSVLPGGLDKLRDLLIQPEWEGKPMPKQNFLGKLAQKLSEKIGRPGRPGDKEFFLDLMTILGNGDQKAGLANYNVQCQAEKQQSRGDTSYRPDDTGIWWNGTYYDCLNGWTKKLIDLAGEYPKDKAEQVRWTTKVLYVLDEQIPLPQLLKYLGDENYIFVIRINGFREGDEDGDLEYFSNSLGDPKSNIEYANGLINMYANKTRISPIEMDRSQAGFR
;
A
#
# COMPACT_ATOMS: atom_id res chain seq x y z
N MET A 1 11.58 -15.64 -14.21
CA MET A 1 10.31 -14.92 -14.52
C MET A 1 9.16 -15.72 -13.93
N SER A 2 8.45 -15.17 -12.95
CA SER A 2 7.27 -15.82 -12.38
C SER A 2 6.06 -15.54 -13.29
N ALA A 3 5.24 -16.56 -13.54
CA ALA A 3 4.03 -16.49 -14.38
C ALA A 3 2.98 -15.45 -13.94
N GLN A 4 3.19 -14.74 -12.82
CA GLN A 4 2.34 -13.64 -12.39
C GLN A 4 2.50 -12.36 -13.21
N ALA A 5 3.61 -12.19 -13.95
CA ALA A 5 3.83 -10.98 -14.75
C ALA A 5 2.89 -10.84 -15.97
N HIS A 6 2.07 -11.85 -16.28
CA HIS A 6 1.16 -11.89 -17.43
C HIS A 6 -0.28 -12.35 -17.09
N ALA A 7 -0.71 -12.32 -15.83
CA ALA A 7 -2.05 -12.76 -15.47
C ALA A 7 -3.12 -11.70 -15.81
N GLU A 8 -3.98 -11.98 -16.79
CA GLU A 8 -5.20 -11.22 -17.08
C GLU A 8 -6.28 -11.47 -16.02
N SER A 9 -7.37 -10.70 -16.05
CA SER A 9 -8.54 -10.92 -15.19
C SER A 9 -9.86 -10.76 -15.93
N VAL A 10 -10.88 -11.49 -15.48
CA VAL A 10 -12.26 -11.33 -15.94
C VAL A 10 -13.15 -10.86 -14.80
N SER A 11 -13.96 -9.85 -15.08
CA SER A 11 -14.90 -9.24 -14.13
C SER A 11 -16.32 -9.71 -14.42
N ILE A 12 -16.90 -10.43 -13.47
CA ILE A 12 -18.28 -10.92 -13.52
C ILE A 12 -19.14 -10.07 -12.56
N PRO A 13 -20.08 -9.25 -13.06
CA PRO A 13 -20.91 -8.40 -12.21
C PRO A 13 -21.85 -9.24 -11.34
N LEU A 14 -22.00 -8.88 -10.06
CA LEU A 14 -22.90 -9.56 -9.12
C LEU A 14 -24.38 -9.17 -9.31
N LYS A 15 -24.65 -7.92 -9.71
CA LYS A 15 -26.02 -7.37 -9.82
C LYS A 15 -26.48 -7.03 -11.24
N VAL A 16 -25.54 -6.83 -12.18
CA VAL A 16 -25.87 -6.40 -13.54
C VAL A 16 -26.10 -7.61 -14.43
N VAL A 17 -27.29 -7.67 -15.05
CA VAL A 17 -27.62 -8.70 -16.03
C VAL A 17 -26.81 -8.46 -17.31
N LYS A 18 -25.80 -9.30 -17.56
CA LYS A 18 -25.12 -9.36 -18.86
C LYS A 18 -26.03 -10.01 -19.90
N LYS A 19 -25.71 -9.82 -21.19
CA LYS A 19 -26.40 -10.50 -22.30
C LYS A 19 -26.44 -12.02 -22.05
N PRO A 20 -27.62 -12.66 -21.97
CA PRO A 20 -27.73 -14.10 -21.77
C PRO A 20 -27.10 -14.89 -22.91
N ALA A 21 -26.76 -16.16 -22.65
CA ALA A 21 -26.25 -17.05 -23.69
C ALA A 21 -27.34 -17.35 -24.73
N SER A 22 -26.92 -17.61 -25.98
CA SER A 22 -27.83 -17.82 -27.10
C SER A 22 -28.36 -19.25 -27.24
N ASP A 23 -27.94 -20.14 -26.36
CA ASP A 23 -28.20 -21.58 -26.42
C ASP A 23 -28.96 -22.11 -25.21
N LEU A 24 -29.64 -21.26 -24.44
CA LEU A 24 -30.37 -21.71 -23.25
C LEU A 24 -31.61 -22.53 -23.63
N VAL A 25 -31.84 -23.63 -22.91
CA VAL A 25 -32.99 -24.51 -23.12
C VAL A 25 -33.97 -24.38 -21.96
N ALA A 26 -35.23 -24.08 -22.27
CA ALA A 26 -36.32 -24.01 -21.31
C ALA A 26 -36.71 -25.39 -20.77
N SER A 27 -37.51 -25.43 -19.69
CA SER A 27 -37.95 -26.69 -19.07
C SER A 27 -38.78 -27.61 -19.99
N ASN A 28 -39.39 -27.05 -21.04
CA ASN A 28 -40.13 -27.78 -22.06
C ASN A 28 -39.25 -28.27 -23.24
N GLY A 29 -37.93 -28.04 -23.19
CA GLY A 29 -36.97 -28.44 -24.22
C GLY A 29 -36.80 -27.45 -25.37
N ALA A 30 -37.52 -26.32 -25.39
CA ALA A 30 -37.36 -25.29 -26.43
C ALA A 30 -36.10 -24.44 -26.20
N VAL A 31 -35.35 -24.14 -27.26
CA VAL A 31 -34.25 -23.18 -27.21
C VAL A 31 -34.81 -21.77 -27.11
N LEU A 32 -34.38 -21.04 -26.08
CA LEU A 32 -34.76 -19.65 -25.84
C LEU A 32 -33.94 -18.73 -26.72
N ASP A 33 -34.60 -17.77 -27.36
CA ASP A 33 -33.85 -16.66 -27.95
C ASP A 33 -33.28 -15.74 -26.86
N VAL A 34 -32.26 -14.96 -27.23
CA VAL A 34 -31.55 -14.09 -26.27
C VAL A 34 -32.48 -13.03 -25.66
N GLY A 35 -33.47 -12.55 -26.41
CA GLY A 35 -34.46 -11.58 -25.94
C GLY A 35 -35.39 -12.19 -24.90
N GLN A 36 -35.92 -13.38 -25.14
CA GLN A 36 -36.72 -14.15 -24.19
C GLN A 36 -35.95 -14.41 -22.89
N ALA A 37 -34.72 -14.91 -23.00
CA ALA A 37 -33.86 -15.14 -21.84
C ALA A 37 -33.59 -13.83 -21.07
N ALA A 38 -33.36 -12.72 -21.78
CA ALA A 38 -33.14 -11.41 -21.15
C ALA A 38 -34.40 -10.90 -20.43
N SER A 39 -35.59 -11.08 -21.01
CA SER A 39 -36.85 -10.75 -20.36
C SER A 39 -37.10 -11.59 -19.11
N MET A 40 -36.75 -12.89 -19.13
CA MET A 40 -36.82 -13.76 -17.95
C MET A 40 -35.88 -13.27 -16.85
N ALA A 41 -34.63 -12.94 -17.18
CA ALA A 41 -33.68 -12.38 -16.21
C ALA A 41 -34.14 -11.04 -15.63
N GLN A 42 -34.67 -10.14 -16.47
CA GLN A 42 -35.23 -8.85 -16.04
C GLN A 42 -36.44 -9.01 -15.11
N ALA A 43 -37.22 -10.09 -15.28
CA ALA A 43 -38.30 -10.46 -14.37
C ALA A 43 -37.82 -11.11 -13.05
N GLY A 44 -36.50 -11.20 -12.83
CA GLY A 44 -35.90 -11.79 -11.63
C GLY A 44 -35.78 -13.31 -11.66
N GLN A 45 -36.00 -13.95 -12.82
CA GLN A 45 -35.84 -15.40 -12.94
C GLN A 45 -34.35 -15.78 -13.01
N ASP A 46 -33.96 -16.74 -12.18
CA ASP A 46 -32.59 -17.26 -12.13
C ASP A 46 -32.27 -18.12 -13.36
N LEU A 47 -31.61 -17.56 -14.36
CA LEU A 47 -31.24 -18.30 -15.58
C LEU A 47 -30.18 -19.39 -15.34
N SER A 48 -29.53 -19.44 -14.16
CA SER A 48 -28.52 -20.46 -13.86
C SER A 48 -29.11 -21.87 -13.71
N VAL A 49 -30.44 -21.99 -13.63
CA VAL A 49 -31.13 -23.29 -13.56
C VAL A 49 -31.34 -23.93 -14.94
N LEU A 50 -31.14 -23.17 -16.02
CA LEU A 50 -31.30 -23.64 -17.40
C LEU A 50 -29.99 -24.24 -17.92
N ASN A 51 -30.06 -25.34 -18.66
CA ASN A 51 -28.89 -25.89 -19.35
C ASN A 51 -28.72 -25.24 -20.73
N PRO A 52 -27.49 -25.17 -21.26
CA PRO A 52 -27.29 -24.92 -22.68
C PRO A 52 -27.77 -26.10 -23.51
N GLN A 53 -27.98 -25.86 -24.79
CA GLN A 53 -28.20 -26.90 -25.79
C GLN A 53 -26.97 -27.81 -25.83
N GLU A 54 -27.20 -29.11 -25.66
CA GLU A 54 -26.14 -30.11 -25.74
C GLU A 54 -25.47 -30.10 -27.12
N ASN A 55 -24.16 -30.30 -27.13
CA ASN A 55 -23.35 -30.30 -28.34
C ASN A 55 -22.20 -31.31 -28.22
N LYS A 56 -21.30 -31.35 -29.22
CA LYS A 56 -20.14 -32.27 -29.20
C LYS A 56 -19.21 -32.03 -28.00
N MET A 57 -19.12 -30.81 -27.49
CA MET A 57 -18.18 -30.40 -26.45
C MET A 57 -18.76 -30.56 -25.04
N TRP A 58 -20.06 -30.32 -24.85
CA TRP A 58 -20.71 -30.47 -23.56
C TRP A 58 -22.05 -31.19 -23.67
N GLN A 59 -22.29 -32.12 -22.73
CA GLN A 59 -23.52 -32.90 -22.60
C GLN A 59 -23.90 -33.03 -21.12
N ASN A 60 -25.19 -33.23 -20.82
CA ASN A 60 -25.68 -33.37 -19.45
C ASN A 60 -25.40 -34.78 -18.88
N GLN A 61 -24.15 -35.22 -18.91
CA GLN A 61 -23.69 -36.51 -18.36
C GLN A 61 -22.29 -36.38 -17.75
N LYS A 62 -21.88 -37.35 -16.94
CA LYS A 62 -20.50 -37.45 -16.44
C LYS A 62 -19.71 -38.41 -17.31
N TYR A 63 -18.50 -38.04 -17.72
CA TYR A 63 -17.61 -38.92 -18.47
C TYR A 63 -16.67 -39.71 -17.56
N PRO A 64 -16.30 -40.95 -17.95
CA PRO A 64 -15.31 -41.73 -17.20
C PRO A 64 -13.93 -41.07 -17.26
N LEU A 65 -13.21 -41.08 -16.14
CA LEU A 65 -11.87 -40.50 -16.04
C LEU A 65 -10.84 -41.28 -16.86
N THR A 66 -11.00 -42.60 -16.91
CA THR A 66 -10.15 -43.53 -17.68
C THR A 66 -10.94 -44.13 -18.84
N ASP A 67 -10.28 -44.29 -19.99
CA ASP A 67 -10.84 -45.05 -21.11
C ASP A 67 -10.22 -46.45 -21.14
N ALA A 68 -11.03 -47.48 -20.79
CA ALA A 68 -10.57 -48.86 -20.79
C ALA A 68 -10.27 -49.40 -22.20
N SER A 69 -10.78 -48.73 -23.25
CA SER A 69 -10.59 -49.12 -24.65
C SER A 69 -9.29 -48.59 -25.27
N GLN A 70 -8.61 -47.65 -24.61
CA GLN A 70 -7.41 -47.01 -25.13
C GLN A 70 -6.16 -47.80 -24.70
N PRO A 71 -5.36 -48.38 -25.61
CA PRO A 71 -4.16 -49.13 -25.25
C PRO A 71 -3.12 -48.21 -24.60
N LYS A 72 -2.46 -48.69 -23.54
CA LYS A 72 -1.36 -47.95 -22.87
C LYS A 72 -0.06 -48.16 -23.64
N GLU A 73 0.43 -47.12 -24.26
CA GLU A 73 1.73 -47.15 -24.95
C GLU A 73 2.86 -46.93 -23.95
N THR A 74 3.94 -47.72 -24.09
CA THR A 74 5.20 -47.53 -23.34
C THR A 74 6.33 -47.03 -24.23
N ALA A 75 6.14 -47.10 -25.55
CA ALA A 75 7.08 -46.59 -26.53
C ALA A 75 6.36 -46.05 -27.76
N VAL A 76 6.91 -44.99 -28.36
CA VAL A 76 6.37 -44.33 -29.55
C VAL A 76 7.49 -43.90 -30.50
N LEU A 77 7.16 -43.70 -31.78
CA LEU A 77 8.08 -43.23 -32.81
C LEU A 77 7.79 -41.77 -33.16
N TYR A 78 8.77 -40.89 -33.01
CA TYR A 78 8.66 -39.47 -33.37
C TYR A 78 8.46 -39.29 -34.89
N GLN A 79 7.54 -38.38 -35.25
CA GLN A 79 7.25 -38.04 -36.64
C GLN A 79 7.59 -36.58 -36.95
N SER A 80 7.02 -35.64 -36.19
CA SER A 80 7.19 -34.20 -36.40
C SER A 80 6.80 -33.40 -35.16
N SER A 81 7.32 -32.18 -35.02
CA SER A 81 6.82 -31.19 -34.06
C SER A 81 5.45 -30.64 -34.51
N GLU A 82 4.61 -30.26 -33.56
CA GLU A 82 3.32 -29.60 -33.83
C GLU A 82 3.35 -28.11 -33.43
N ALA A 83 2.21 -27.42 -33.51
CA ALA A 83 2.08 -26.08 -32.95
C ALA A 83 2.24 -26.13 -31.42
N GLN A 84 3.08 -25.26 -30.90
CA GLN A 84 3.47 -25.26 -29.49
C GLN A 84 2.52 -24.39 -28.66
N LEU A 85 2.26 -24.79 -27.42
CA LEU A 85 1.59 -23.95 -26.43
C LEU A 85 2.63 -23.36 -25.46
N PRO A 86 2.35 -22.24 -24.77
CA PRO A 86 3.27 -21.70 -23.79
C PRO A 86 3.72 -22.76 -22.77
N PHE A 87 5.04 -22.90 -22.57
CA PHE A 87 5.66 -23.88 -21.67
C PHE A 87 5.33 -25.36 -21.95
N THR A 88 4.80 -25.67 -23.13
CA THR A 88 4.36 -27.03 -23.51
C THR A 88 4.87 -27.38 -24.89
N PHE A 89 5.76 -28.37 -24.92
CA PHE A 89 6.24 -28.94 -26.16
C PHE A 89 5.28 -30.02 -26.68
N MET A 90 4.90 -29.95 -27.96
CA MET A 90 3.97 -30.86 -28.63
C MET A 90 4.60 -31.46 -29.89
N ALA A 91 4.42 -32.77 -30.06
CA ALA A 91 4.91 -33.53 -31.20
C ALA A 91 3.91 -34.60 -31.63
N ARG A 92 3.86 -34.87 -32.92
CA ARG A 92 3.15 -36.03 -33.47
C ARG A 92 4.03 -37.26 -33.35
N VAL A 93 3.46 -38.32 -32.78
CA VAL A 93 4.11 -39.62 -32.60
C VAL A 93 3.22 -40.75 -33.10
N GLN A 94 3.85 -41.85 -33.49
CA GLN A 94 3.18 -43.07 -33.93
C GLN A 94 3.34 -44.15 -32.85
N SER A 95 2.29 -44.94 -32.62
CA SER A 95 2.38 -46.10 -31.73
C SER A 95 3.44 -47.08 -32.21
N ASN A 96 4.24 -47.61 -31.29
CA ASN A 96 5.19 -48.68 -31.58
C ASN A 96 4.51 -50.07 -31.64
N THR A 97 3.31 -50.22 -31.07
CA THR A 97 2.59 -51.50 -31.01
C THR A 97 1.53 -51.64 -32.12
N ASN A 98 0.96 -50.53 -32.57
CA ASN A 98 -0.03 -50.48 -33.65
C ASN A 98 0.25 -49.30 -34.59
N PRO A 99 0.94 -49.53 -35.73
CA PRO A 99 1.29 -48.47 -36.68
C PRO A 99 0.12 -47.64 -37.24
N ALA A 100 -1.13 -48.10 -37.11
CA ALA A 100 -2.31 -47.33 -37.53
C ALA A 100 -2.69 -46.21 -36.56
N LEU A 101 -2.14 -46.21 -35.33
CA LEU A 101 -2.47 -45.25 -34.29
C LEU A 101 -1.42 -44.14 -34.20
N PHE A 102 -1.91 -42.90 -34.21
CA PHE A 102 -1.12 -41.68 -34.01
C PHE A 102 -1.58 -40.96 -32.75
N TYR A 103 -0.62 -40.41 -32.03
CA TYR A 103 -0.84 -39.62 -30.83
C TYR A 103 -0.16 -38.27 -30.96
N ARG A 104 -0.66 -37.30 -30.21
CA ARG A 104 0.09 -36.10 -29.85
C ARG A 104 0.79 -36.38 -28.53
N LEU A 105 2.12 -36.37 -28.57
CA LEU A 105 2.99 -36.32 -27.41
C LEU A 105 3.06 -34.89 -26.91
N SER A 106 2.87 -34.70 -25.60
CA SER A 106 3.07 -33.42 -24.94
C SER A 106 4.03 -33.56 -23.75
N LEU A 107 5.00 -32.66 -23.68
CA LEU A 107 5.90 -32.46 -22.54
C LEU A 107 5.62 -31.07 -21.97
N SER A 108 5.30 -30.95 -20.68
CA SER A 108 4.84 -29.67 -20.13
C SER A 108 5.18 -29.50 -18.67
N ARG A 109 5.51 -28.26 -18.28
CA ARG A 109 5.58 -27.87 -16.86
C ARG A 109 4.21 -27.86 -16.17
N MET A 110 3.14 -28.02 -16.95
CA MET A 110 1.75 -28.03 -16.51
C MET A 110 1.09 -29.40 -16.64
N THR A 111 1.84 -30.50 -16.90
CA THR A 111 1.29 -31.84 -17.13
C THR A 111 0.26 -32.22 -16.07
N HIS A 112 0.65 -32.19 -14.79
CA HIS A 112 -0.23 -32.62 -13.71
C HIS A 112 -1.47 -31.75 -13.56
N THR A 113 -1.33 -30.45 -13.78
CA THR A 113 -2.43 -29.49 -13.81
C THR A 113 -3.41 -29.76 -14.96
N THR A 114 -2.91 -30.06 -16.15
CA THR A 114 -3.70 -30.44 -17.33
C THR A 114 -4.49 -31.73 -17.09
N LEU A 115 -3.86 -32.74 -16.49
CA LEU A 115 -4.51 -34.01 -16.16
C LEU A 115 -5.64 -33.80 -15.12
N MET A 116 -5.38 -33.00 -14.09
CA MET A 116 -6.39 -32.62 -13.08
C MET A 116 -7.55 -31.84 -13.72
N ARG A 117 -7.25 -30.91 -14.64
CA ARG A 117 -8.27 -30.13 -15.38
C ARG A 117 -9.12 -31.03 -16.27
N ALA A 118 -8.52 -31.96 -17.00
CA ALA A 118 -9.23 -32.93 -17.83
C ALA A 118 -10.25 -33.74 -17.00
N ALA A 119 -9.83 -34.19 -15.80
CA ALA A 119 -10.71 -34.92 -14.90
C ALA A 119 -11.89 -34.09 -14.37
N LEU A 120 -11.63 -32.83 -14.00
CA LEU A 120 -12.67 -31.89 -13.59
C LEU A 120 -13.68 -31.65 -14.73
N LEU A 121 -13.19 -31.33 -15.93
CA LEU A 121 -14.00 -31.07 -17.11
C LEU A 121 -14.91 -32.26 -17.45
N LYS A 122 -14.36 -33.48 -17.45
CA LYS A 122 -15.12 -34.72 -17.66
C LYS A 122 -16.25 -34.93 -16.65
N LYS A 123 -15.99 -34.67 -15.36
CA LYS A 123 -17.04 -34.77 -14.32
C LYS A 123 -18.09 -33.66 -14.41
N LEU A 124 -17.77 -32.51 -15.01
CA LEU A 124 -18.72 -31.42 -15.27
C LEU A 124 -19.57 -31.63 -16.54
N GLY A 125 -19.23 -32.62 -17.35
CA GLY A 125 -19.94 -33.00 -18.58
C GLY A 125 -19.34 -32.47 -19.88
N TYR A 126 -18.07 -32.03 -19.82
CA TYR A 126 -17.31 -31.72 -21.02
C TYR A 126 -16.65 -32.98 -21.59
N PHE A 127 -16.76 -33.16 -22.90
CA PHE A 127 -16.01 -34.19 -23.61
C PHE A 127 -14.56 -33.73 -23.78
N VAL A 128 -13.65 -34.49 -23.20
CA VAL A 128 -12.19 -34.31 -23.31
C VAL A 128 -11.59 -35.68 -23.59
N PRO A 129 -10.80 -35.87 -24.67
CA PRO A 129 -10.06 -37.10 -24.89
C PRO A 129 -9.22 -37.45 -23.66
N THR A 130 -9.19 -38.72 -23.24
CA THR A 130 -8.44 -39.13 -22.05
C THR A 130 -6.94 -38.97 -22.29
N PRO A 131 -6.25 -38.06 -21.59
CA PRO A 131 -4.81 -37.95 -21.73
C PRO A 131 -4.15 -39.14 -21.04
N GLN A 132 -3.20 -39.79 -21.70
CA GLN A 132 -2.46 -40.92 -21.15
C GLN A 132 -1.13 -40.45 -20.57
N TYR A 133 -1.06 -40.39 -19.24
CA TYR A 133 0.16 -40.08 -18.53
C TYR A 133 1.12 -41.28 -18.45
N SER A 134 2.39 -41.05 -18.78
CA SER A 134 3.46 -42.03 -18.72
C SER A 134 4.66 -41.51 -17.92
N LYS A 135 5.02 -42.22 -16.85
CA LYS A 135 6.21 -41.92 -16.03
C LYS A 135 7.54 -42.30 -16.68
N ASN A 136 7.51 -43.15 -17.70
CA ASN A 136 8.68 -43.63 -18.43
C ASN A 136 8.25 -43.93 -19.86
N LEU A 137 8.17 -42.89 -20.70
CA LEU A 137 7.83 -43.06 -22.11
C LEU A 137 9.09 -43.09 -22.94
N ARG A 138 9.31 -44.18 -23.70
CA ARG A 138 10.40 -44.24 -24.66
C ARG A 138 9.98 -43.63 -26.00
N VAL A 139 10.77 -42.69 -26.51
CA VAL A 139 10.58 -42.08 -27.83
C VAL A 139 11.74 -42.48 -28.71
N TYR A 140 11.43 -43.11 -29.85
CA TYR A 140 12.40 -43.45 -30.88
C TYR A 140 12.45 -42.37 -31.96
N PHE A 141 13.63 -42.16 -32.52
CA PHE A 141 13.91 -41.19 -33.58
C PHE A 141 14.52 -41.89 -34.79
N LYS A 142 14.31 -41.32 -35.98
CA LYS A 142 14.86 -41.89 -37.23
C LYS A 142 16.38 -41.72 -37.30
N THR A 143 16.88 -40.59 -36.79
CA THR A 143 18.29 -40.27 -36.75
C THR A 143 18.66 -39.64 -35.42
N GLU A 144 19.97 -39.65 -35.10
CA GLU A 144 20.49 -38.95 -33.93
C GLU A 144 20.27 -37.44 -34.02
N ALA A 145 20.37 -36.85 -35.22
CA ALA A 145 20.13 -35.42 -35.43
C ALA A 145 18.69 -35.02 -35.08
N ASP A 146 17.70 -35.84 -35.49
CA ASP A 146 16.29 -35.60 -35.14
C ASP A 146 16.05 -35.61 -33.63
N LYS A 147 16.77 -36.48 -32.90
CA LYS A 147 16.69 -36.58 -31.44
C LYS A 147 17.27 -35.34 -30.75
N GLU A 148 18.43 -34.87 -31.19
CA GLU A 148 19.07 -33.66 -30.65
C GLU A 148 18.23 -32.41 -30.96
N ASP A 149 17.68 -32.30 -32.17
CA ASP A 149 16.76 -31.21 -32.53
C ASP A 149 15.48 -31.23 -31.70
N PHE A 150 14.90 -32.41 -31.48
CA PHE A 150 13.75 -32.57 -30.58
C PHE A 150 14.06 -32.06 -29.16
N LEU A 151 15.19 -32.48 -28.58
CA LEU A 151 15.59 -32.09 -27.24
C LEU A 151 15.77 -30.58 -27.12
N ARG A 152 16.49 -29.98 -28.06
CA ARG A 152 16.72 -28.53 -28.10
C ARG A 152 15.40 -27.77 -28.17
N MET A 153 14.53 -28.12 -29.12
CA MET A 153 13.23 -27.46 -29.26
C MET A 153 12.36 -27.63 -28.02
N ALA A 154 12.35 -28.82 -27.40
CA ALA A 154 11.58 -29.06 -26.18
C ALA A 154 12.09 -28.24 -24.99
N GLN A 155 13.42 -28.16 -24.79
CA GLN A 155 14.04 -27.35 -23.74
C GLN A 155 13.75 -25.85 -23.92
N GLU A 156 13.89 -25.34 -25.16
CA GLU A 156 13.61 -23.94 -25.51
C GLU A 156 12.13 -23.61 -25.29
N THR A 157 11.21 -24.45 -25.77
CA THR A 157 9.75 -24.25 -25.66
C THR A 157 9.28 -24.27 -24.20
N MET A 158 9.78 -25.22 -23.41
CA MET A 158 9.38 -25.39 -22.01
C MET A 158 10.07 -24.38 -21.07
N ILE A 159 11.13 -23.71 -21.54
CA ILE A 159 12.03 -22.89 -20.71
C ILE A 159 12.48 -23.70 -19.49
N SER A 160 13.00 -24.89 -19.76
CA SER A 160 13.37 -25.87 -18.73
C SER A 160 14.67 -26.57 -19.08
N ASP A 161 15.57 -26.62 -18.12
CA ASP A 161 16.77 -27.46 -18.18
C ASP A 161 16.37 -28.92 -17.87
N PHE A 162 16.59 -29.82 -18.84
CA PHE A 162 16.20 -31.22 -18.71
C PHE A 162 17.16 -32.01 -17.82
N ASP A 163 18.44 -31.62 -17.78
CA ASP A 163 19.47 -32.36 -17.07
C ASP A 163 19.33 -32.15 -15.56
N SER A 164 19.22 -30.89 -15.11
CA SER A 164 19.08 -30.58 -13.68
C SER A 164 17.75 -31.02 -13.07
N ARG A 165 16.71 -31.19 -13.90
CA ARG A 165 15.37 -31.58 -13.45
C ARG A 165 15.05 -33.05 -13.68
N GLY A 166 15.89 -33.79 -14.40
CA GLY A 166 15.68 -35.22 -14.66
C GLY A 166 14.50 -35.52 -15.58
N TRP A 167 14.22 -34.66 -16.57
CA TRP A 167 13.20 -34.90 -17.60
C TRP A 167 13.53 -36.13 -18.46
N VAL A 168 14.83 -36.34 -18.72
CA VAL A 168 15.36 -37.48 -19.48
C VAL A 168 16.04 -38.43 -18.49
N THR A 169 15.57 -39.67 -18.44
CA THR A 169 16.10 -40.72 -17.54
C THR A 169 17.07 -41.65 -18.25
N GLU A 170 16.97 -41.75 -19.58
CA GLU A 170 17.85 -42.55 -20.42
C GLU A 170 18.01 -41.86 -21.78
N ASN A 171 19.25 -41.75 -22.26
CA ASN A 171 19.59 -41.26 -23.59
C ASN A 171 20.45 -42.32 -24.32
N ASP A 172 19.83 -43.04 -25.26
CA ASP A 172 20.49 -44.07 -26.06
C ASP A 172 20.84 -43.53 -27.45
N THR A 173 22.14 -43.29 -27.67
CA THR A 173 22.68 -42.79 -28.94
C THR A 173 22.78 -43.86 -30.02
N LYS A 174 22.74 -45.15 -29.66
CA LYS A 174 22.84 -46.26 -30.62
C LYS A 174 21.50 -46.58 -31.26
N ASN A 175 20.44 -46.55 -30.47
CA ASN A 175 19.08 -46.81 -30.94
C ASN A 175 18.28 -45.52 -31.18
N HIS A 176 18.93 -44.36 -31.12
CA HIS A 176 18.32 -43.03 -31.27
C HIS A 176 17.04 -42.90 -30.44
N SER A 177 17.14 -43.14 -29.13
CA SER A 177 15.97 -43.13 -28.24
C SER A 177 16.19 -42.36 -26.95
N LEU A 178 15.09 -41.80 -26.43
CA LEU A 178 15.03 -41.09 -25.16
C LEU A 178 13.94 -41.69 -24.27
N VAL A 179 14.15 -41.72 -22.96
CA VAL A 179 13.10 -42.06 -21.99
C VAL A 179 12.75 -40.85 -21.14
N PHE A 180 11.52 -40.36 -21.29
CA PHE A 180 11.00 -39.23 -20.54
C PHE A 180 10.32 -39.65 -19.24
N SER A 181 10.62 -38.94 -18.16
CA SER A 181 10.03 -39.18 -16.83
C SER A 181 8.59 -38.69 -16.69
N ASP A 182 8.17 -37.78 -17.57
CA ASP A 182 6.85 -37.15 -17.56
C ASP A 182 6.46 -36.85 -19.01
N ALA A 183 5.47 -37.59 -19.52
CA ALA A 183 4.96 -37.43 -20.86
C ALA A 183 3.46 -37.75 -20.91
N VAL A 184 2.74 -37.00 -21.76
CA VAL A 184 1.32 -37.22 -22.00
C VAL A 184 1.09 -37.58 -23.46
N LEU A 185 0.33 -38.65 -23.70
CA LEU A 185 -0.15 -39.02 -25.03
C LEU A 185 -1.65 -38.75 -25.16
N GLU A 186 -2.03 -38.01 -26.19
CA GLU A 186 -3.42 -37.71 -26.52
C GLU A 186 -3.74 -38.23 -27.92
N GLN A 187 -4.94 -38.75 -28.17
CA GLN A 187 -5.33 -39.10 -29.53
C GLN A 187 -5.55 -37.82 -30.33
N ALA A 188 -4.94 -37.74 -31.52
CA ALA A 188 -5.14 -36.63 -32.42
C ALA A 188 -6.59 -36.62 -32.92
N THR A 189 -7.39 -35.65 -32.48
CA THR A 189 -8.77 -35.46 -32.95
C THR A 189 -8.87 -34.09 -33.62
N ALA A 190 -9.36 -34.04 -34.87
CA ALA A 190 -9.50 -32.79 -35.63
C ALA A 190 -10.69 -31.92 -35.17
N ASP A 191 -11.56 -32.47 -34.30
CA ASP A 191 -12.90 -31.96 -34.02
C ASP A 191 -13.03 -31.19 -32.70
N TYR A 192 -11.99 -31.15 -31.85
CA TYR A 192 -12.08 -30.65 -30.47
C TYR A 192 -11.02 -29.61 -30.12
N PHE A 193 -11.40 -28.65 -29.27
CA PHE A 193 -10.47 -27.71 -28.66
C PHE A 193 -9.77 -28.34 -27.47
N ASP A 194 -8.49 -28.01 -27.31
CA ASP A 194 -7.60 -28.45 -26.25
C ASP A 194 -7.88 -27.77 -24.90
N ILE A 195 -9.14 -27.73 -24.47
CA ILE A 195 -9.59 -27.03 -23.28
C ILE A 195 -8.98 -27.57 -21.98
N GLN A 196 -8.52 -28.82 -21.97
CA GLN A 196 -7.80 -29.41 -20.83
C GLN A 196 -6.46 -28.75 -20.57
N TRP A 197 -5.82 -28.19 -21.60
CA TRP A 197 -4.59 -27.43 -21.45
C TRP A 197 -4.81 -26.07 -20.78
N GLY A 198 -6.07 -25.64 -20.66
CA GLY A 198 -6.44 -24.41 -19.96
C GLY A 198 -6.21 -23.15 -20.77
N TYR A 199 -5.93 -23.25 -22.07
CA TYR A 199 -5.80 -22.09 -22.95
C TYR A 199 -7.13 -21.77 -23.63
N ALA A 200 -7.42 -20.48 -23.75
CA ALA A 200 -8.55 -19.95 -24.50
C ALA A 200 -8.04 -19.08 -25.66
N PRO A 201 -8.82 -18.90 -26.74
CA PRO A 201 -8.36 -18.16 -27.91
C PRO A 201 -8.12 -16.68 -27.57
N ASP A 202 -7.05 -16.11 -28.11
CA ASP A 202 -6.69 -14.71 -27.89
C ASP A 202 -7.68 -13.79 -28.65
N PRO A 203 -8.45 -12.91 -27.95
CA PRO A 203 -9.36 -11.97 -28.60
C PRO A 203 -8.65 -10.95 -29.49
N ASN A 204 -7.35 -10.73 -29.29
CA ASN A 204 -6.54 -9.77 -30.03
C ASN A 204 -5.89 -10.38 -31.28
N ASP A 205 -5.94 -11.71 -31.45
CA ASP A 205 -5.45 -12.41 -32.65
C ASP A 205 -6.57 -12.50 -33.73
N PRO A 206 -6.42 -11.81 -34.88
CA PRO A 206 -7.39 -11.86 -35.96
C PRO A 206 -7.69 -13.27 -36.49
N ALA A 207 -6.72 -14.20 -36.41
CA ALA A 207 -6.90 -15.57 -36.87
C ALA A 207 -7.86 -16.37 -35.96
N GLN A 208 -8.02 -15.95 -34.70
CA GLN A 208 -8.78 -16.68 -33.68
C GLN A 208 -10.18 -16.10 -33.42
N VAL A 209 -10.53 -14.95 -34.03
CA VAL A 209 -11.81 -14.25 -33.81
C VAL A 209 -13.04 -15.15 -33.98
N SER A 210 -13.04 -16.05 -34.98
CA SER A 210 -14.16 -16.98 -35.20
C SER A 210 -14.35 -17.97 -34.04
N VAL A 211 -13.27 -18.32 -33.34
CA VAL A 211 -13.27 -19.18 -32.15
C VAL A 211 -13.71 -18.38 -30.93
N VAL A 212 -13.20 -17.15 -30.76
CA VAL A 212 -13.58 -16.22 -29.68
C VAL A 212 -15.09 -15.96 -29.69
N GLN A 213 -15.73 -15.92 -30.86
CA GLN A 213 -17.19 -15.81 -30.97
C GLN A 213 -17.95 -16.93 -30.23
N ARG A 214 -17.38 -18.13 -30.09
CA ARG A 214 -18.01 -19.22 -29.31
C ARG A 214 -18.03 -18.89 -27.82
N PHE A 215 -16.92 -18.36 -27.32
CA PHE A 215 -16.74 -17.92 -25.93
C PHE A 215 -17.58 -16.69 -25.56
N SER A 216 -18.13 -15.97 -26.55
CA SER A 216 -19.09 -14.88 -26.30
C SER A 216 -20.56 -15.26 -26.43
N ARG A 217 -20.88 -16.37 -27.11
CA ARG A 217 -22.27 -16.75 -27.44
C ARG A 217 -22.81 -17.90 -26.60
N TYR A 218 -22.03 -18.97 -26.45
CA TYR A 218 -22.51 -20.25 -25.91
C TYR A 218 -22.13 -20.40 -24.43
N ARG A 219 -23.11 -20.75 -23.58
CA ARG A 219 -22.88 -20.86 -22.12
C ARG A 219 -21.77 -21.86 -21.77
N ALA A 220 -21.72 -22.99 -22.47
CA ALA A 220 -20.71 -24.03 -22.22
C ALA A 220 -19.27 -23.52 -22.39
N TYR A 221 -19.02 -22.55 -23.28
CA TYR A 221 -17.70 -21.93 -23.46
C TYR A 221 -17.47 -20.76 -22.50
N ARG A 222 -18.49 -19.90 -22.31
CA ARG A 222 -18.46 -18.75 -21.39
C ARG A 222 -18.08 -19.16 -19.96
N ALA A 223 -18.61 -20.30 -19.50
CA ALA A 223 -18.40 -20.78 -18.13
C ALA A 223 -17.07 -21.51 -17.89
N LEU A 224 -16.27 -21.82 -18.94
CA LEU A 224 -15.00 -22.56 -18.78
C LEU A 224 -13.96 -21.85 -17.91
N ILE A 225 -14.08 -20.52 -17.72
CA ILE A 225 -13.25 -19.80 -16.76
C ILE A 225 -13.28 -20.44 -15.37
N ILE A 226 -14.41 -21.03 -14.95
CA ILE A 226 -14.57 -21.65 -13.64
C ILE A 226 -13.64 -22.86 -13.48
N PRO A 227 -13.74 -23.93 -14.30
CA PRO A 227 -12.81 -25.05 -14.20
C PRO A 227 -11.39 -24.67 -14.56
N PHE A 228 -11.15 -23.67 -15.41
CA PHE A 228 -9.79 -23.25 -15.77
C PHE A 228 -9.07 -22.68 -14.56
N SER A 229 -9.69 -21.73 -13.86
CA SER A 229 -9.11 -21.06 -12.69
C SER A 229 -9.20 -21.89 -11.40
N LEU A 230 -10.21 -22.75 -11.23
CA LEU A 230 -10.33 -23.59 -10.02
C LEU A 230 -9.13 -24.51 -9.83
N VAL A 231 -8.67 -25.12 -10.92
CA VAL A 231 -7.57 -26.09 -10.94
C VAL A 231 -6.29 -25.51 -11.53
N ASP A 232 -6.18 -24.18 -11.67
CA ASP A 232 -4.96 -23.51 -12.13
C ASP A 232 -3.88 -23.59 -11.06
N LEU A 233 -3.27 -24.77 -10.95
CA LEU A 233 -2.19 -25.06 -10.03
C LEU A 233 -0.87 -24.66 -10.71
N PRO A 234 -0.16 -23.63 -10.20
CA PRO A 234 1.16 -23.28 -10.69
C PRO A 234 2.18 -24.35 -10.30
N GLU A 235 3.37 -24.33 -10.90
CA GLU A 235 4.41 -25.35 -10.66
C GLU A 235 4.58 -25.65 -9.15
N SER A 236 4.75 -24.59 -8.36
CA SER A 236 4.75 -24.66 -6.89
C SER A 236 3.35 -24.83 -6.30
N VAL A 237 3.14 -25.95 -5.60
CA VAL A 237 1.91 -26.22 -4.83
C VAL A 237 1.74 -25.20 -3.70
N ASN A 238 2.82 -24.62 -3.18
CA ASN A 238 2.76 -23.60 -2.13
C ASN A 238 2.03 -22.34 -2.60
N ARG A 239 2.19 -21.97 -3.87
CA ARG A 239 1.54 -20.81 -4.53
C ARG A 239 0.12 -21.07 -5.00
N PHE A 240 -0.35 -22.32 -4.92
CA PHE A 240 -1.75 -22.65 -5.15
C PHE A 240 -2.60 -22.10 -3.99
N SER A 241 -3.17 -20.91 -4.18
CA SER A 241 -3.91 -20.19 -3.15
C SER A 241 -5.24 -20.89 -2.81
N PRO A 242 -5.61 -21.04 -1.53
CA PRO A 242 -6.95 -21.48 -1.14
C PRO A 242 -8.07 -20.49 -1.54
N LYS A 243 -7.73 -19.22 -1.84
CA LYS A 243 -8.66 -18.21 -2.35
C LYS A 243 -8.84 -18.40 -3.86
N TYR A 244 -10.10 -18.44 -4.32
CA TYR A 244 -10.44 -18.63 -5.73
C TYR A 244 -10.46 -17.31 -6.50
N ALA A 245 -11.20 -16.31 -6.00
CA ALA A 245 -11.38 -15.02 -6.64
C ALA A 245 -11.59 -13.93 -5.58
N SER A 246 -11.60 -12.66 -6.01
CA SER A 246 -11.88 -11.51 -5.14
C SER A 246 -13.13 -10.78 -5.62
N VAL A 247 -13.82 -10.07 -4.73
CA VAL A 247 -14.87 -9.10 -5.11
C VAL A 247 -14.28 -7.71 -5.11
N LEU A 248 -14.33 -7.02 -6.25
CA LEU A 248 -13.89 -5.64 -6.41
C LEU A 248 -15.03 -4.84 -7.05
N SER A 249 -15.52 -3.82 -6.34
CA SER A 249 -16.65 -2.96 -6.73
C SER A 249 -17.84 -3.76 -7.25
N ASN A 250 -18.25 -4.79 -6.52
CA ASN A 250 -19.37 -5.69 -6.85
C ASN A 250 -19.17 -6.53 -8.14
N TYR A 251 -17.95 -6.66 -8.62
CA TYR A 251 -17.53 -7.65 -9.61
C TYR A 251 -16.74 -8.77 -8.94
N ILE A 252 -17.06 -10.02 -9.26
CA ILE A 252 -16.16 -11.13 -8.98
C ILE A 252 -15.04 -11.08 -10.02
N VAL A 253 -13.82 -10.85 -9.56
CA VAL A 253 -12.61 -10.77 -10.38
C VAL A 253 -11.86 -12.09 -10.27
N ILE A 254 -11.81 -12.81 -11.39
CA ILE A 254 -11.11 -14.09 -11.53
C ILE A 254 -9.86 -13.86 -12.37
N THR A 255 -8.70 -14.22 -11.82
CA THR A 255 -7.41 -14.12 -12.51
C THR A 255 -7.06 -15.42 -13.21
N HIS A 256 -6.68 -15.35 -14.49
CA HIS A 256 -6.24 -16.48 -15.30
C HIS A 256 -5.48 -15.97 -16.54
N PRO A 257 -4.45 -16.67 -17.06
CA PRO A 257 -3.67 -16.19 -18.21
C PRO A 257 -4.46 -15.94 -19.50
N SER A 258 -5.65 -16.53 -19.65
CA SER A 258 -6.56 -16.32 -20.80
C SER A 258 -7.91 -15.74 -20.37
N ALA A 259 -7.92 -14.87 -19.37
CA ALA A 259 -9.16 -14.38 -18.79
C ALA A 259 -9.97 -13.50 -19.75
N GLU A 260 -9.32 -12.73 -20.64
CA GLU A 260 -10.00 -11.82 -21.57
C GLU A 260 -10.97 -12.54 -22.52
N SER A 261 -10.63 -13.77 -22.94
CA SER A 261 -11.47 -14.63 -23.76
C SER A 261 -12.85 -14.91 -23.12
N PHE A 262 -12.96 -14.78 -21.80
CA PHE A 262 -14.17 -15.03 -21.02
C PHE A 262 -14.94 -13.76 -20.63
N SER A 263 -14.60 -12.59 -21.19
CA SER A 263 -15.25 -11.31 -20.90
C SER A 263 -16.79 -11.35 -20.94
N ALA A 264 -17.36 -12.20 -21.82
CA ALA A 264 -18.80 -12.40 -21.93
C ALA A 264 -19.43 -13.21 -20.78
N CYS A 265 -18.67 -13.96 -19.97
CA CYS A 265 -19.20 -14.78 -18.88
C CYS A 265 -20.12 -13.95 -17.96
N SER A 266 -21.36 -14.43 -17.80
CA SER A 266 -22.35 -13.82 -16.90
C SER A 266 -22.34 -14.50 -15.53
N TYR A 267 -22.94 -13.82 -14.53
CA TYR A 267 -23.11 -14.38 -13.19
C TYR A 267 -23.87 -15.71 -13.24
N GLU A 268 -24.88 -15.80 -14.10
CA GLU A 268 -25.72 -16.98 -14.28
C GLU A 268 -24.99 -18.13 -14.98
N ASP A 269 -24.08 -17.85 -15.92
CA ASP A 269 -23.26 -18.89 -16.56
C ASP A 269 -22.28 -19.53 -15.56
N ALA A 270 -21.59 -18.70 -14.78
CA ALA A 270 -20.70 -19.17 -13.73
C ALA A 270 -21.46 -19.94 -12.65
N ARG A 271 -22.59 -19.40 -12.17
CA ARG A 271 -23.44 -20.04 -11.17
C ARG A 271 -24.04 -21.35 -11.66
N TRP A 272 -24.38 -21.46 -12.96
CA TRP A 272 -24.83 -22.72 -13.57
C TRP A 272 -23.77 -23.82 -13.44
N LEU A 273 -22.52 -23.52 -13.79
CA LEU A 273 -21.46 -24.52 -13.72
C LEU A 273 -21.09 -24.85 -12.27
N LEU A 274 -21.13 -23.86 -11.38
CA LEU A 274 -20.94 -24.09 -9.95
C LEU A 274 -22.08 -24.95 -9.36
N ARG A 275 -23.35 -24.79 -9.78
CA ARG A 275 -24.43 -25.70 -9.35
C ARG A 275 -24.14 -27.16 -9.71
N ARG A 276 -23.46 -27.42 -10.83
CA ARG A 276 -23.00 -28.76 -11.21
C ARG A 276 -21.85 -29.25 -10.33
N LEU A 277 -20.86 -28.39 -10.10
CA LEU A 277 -19.79 -28.67 -9.15
C LEU A 277 -20.35 -29.00 -7.75
N ASN A 278 -21.45 -28.34 -7.35
CA ASN A 278 -22.11 -28.55 -6.07
C ASN A 278 -22.71 -29.95 -5.89
N GLN A 279 -22.84 -30.73 -6.97
CA GLN A 279 -23.29 -32.13 -6.92
C GLN A 279 -22.13 -33.10 -6.66
N PHE A 280 -20.90 -32.60 -6.52
CA PHE A 280 -19.73 -33.44 -6.30
C PHE A 280 -19.62 -33.83 -4.83
N THR A 281 -19.22 -35.08 -4.60
CA THR A 281 -18.85 -35.60 -3.30
C THR A 281 -17.38 -35.29 -2.98
N GLU A 282 -16.95 -35.44 -1.72
CA GLU A 282 -15.53 -35.33 -1.37
C GLU A 282 -14.66 -36.34 -2.15
N GLN A 283 -15.22 -37.52 -2.46
CA GLN A 283 -14.59 -38.54 -3.27
C GLN A 283 -14.37 -38.08 -4.73
N ASP A 284 -15.32 -37.34 -5.31
CA ASP A 284 -15.17 -36.78 -6.66
C ASP A 284 -13.96 -35.83 -6.74
N PHE A 285 -13.75 -34.98 -5.73
CA PHE A 285 -12.57 -34.10 -5.66
C PHE A 285 -11.28 -34.88 -5.50
N MET A 286 -11.26 -35.92 -4.67
CA MET A 286 -10.08 -36.77 -4.51
C MET A 286 -9.72 -37.50 -5.80
N GLU A 287 -10.72 -37.99 -6.54
CA GLU A 287 -10.52 -38.62 -7.86
C GLU A 287 -9.96 -37.64 -8.89
N ILE A 288 -10.40 -36.39 -8.89
CA ILE A 288 -9.86 -35.31 -9.75
C ILE A 288 -8.37 -35.10 -9.45
N VAL A 289 -7.99 -34.99 -8.17
CA VAL A 289 -6.59 -34.78 -7.78
C VAL A 289 -5.72 -35.98 -8.12
N ARG A 290 -6.19 -37.21 -7.85
CA ARG A 290 -5.49 -38.45 -8.22
C ARG A 290 -5.28 -38.58 -9.72
N ALA A 291 -6.25 -38.15 -10.53
CA ALA A 291 -6.12 -38.13 -11.98
C ALA A 291 -4.99 -37.20 -12.44
N GLY A 292 -4.66 -36.16 -11.67
CA GLY A 292 -3.51 -35.29 -11.89
C GLY A 292 -2.15 -36.00 -11.84
N ALA A 293 -2.09 -37.21 -11.28
CA ALA A 293 -0.88 -38.03 -11.16
C ALA A 293 0.30 -37.37 -10.39
N PHE A 294 -0.02 -36.43 -9.49
CA PHE A 294 0.93 -35.81 -8.56
C PHE A 294 1.66 -36.86 -7.69
N PRO A 295 2.78 -36.51 -7.04
CA PRO A 295 3.33 -37.33 -5.96
C PRO A 295 2.27 -37.61 -4.90
N ALA A 296 2.12 -38.87 -4.49
CA ALA A 296 1.04 -39.32 -3.60
C ALA A 296 0.96 -38.53 -2.29
N GLU A 297 2.11 -38.10 -1.74
CA GLU A 297 2.17 -37.31 -0.52
C GLU A 297 1.65 -35.86 -0.68
N LEU A 298 1.55 -35.35 -1.91
CA LEU A 298 1.00 -34.02 -2.20
C LEU A 298 -0.51 -34.02 -2.43
N GLU A 299 -1.10 -35.17 -2.79
CA GLU A 299 -2.51 -35.29 -3.18
C GLU A 299 -3.44 -34.72 -2.10
N GLN A 300 -3.23 -35.05 -0.83
CA GLN A 300 -4.08 -34.59 0.26
C GLN A 300 -4.04 -33.07 0.44
N LEU A 301 -2.87 -32.46 0.23
CA LEU A 301 -2.70 -31.00 0.30
C LEU A 301 -3.41 -30.31 -0.87
N ILE A 302 -3.21 -30.82 -2.09
CA ILE A 302 -3.83 -30.28 -3.31
C ILE A 302 -5.36 -30.40 -3.22
N TYR A 303 -5.87 -31.57 -2.82
CA TYR A 303 -7.29 -31.80 -2.55
C TYR A 303 -7.85 -30.79 -1.56
N THR A 304 -7.15 -30.59 -0.43
CA THR A 304 -7.61 -29.66 0.60
C THR A 304 -7.67 -28.24 0.04
N LYS A 305 -6.61 -27.77 -0.62
CA LYS A 305 -6.58 -26.43 -1.24
C LYS A 305 -7.67 -26.26 -2.30
N LEU A 306 -7.88 -27.27 -3.15
CA LEU A 306 -8.94 -27.27 -4.17
C LEU A 306 -10.33 -27.18 -3.55
N LEU A 307 -10.57 -27.89 -2.44
CA LEU A 307 -11.86 -27.85 -1.75
C LEU A 307 -12.13 -26.47 -1.11
N TYR A 308 -11.10 -25.82 -0.55
CA TYR A 308 -11.22 -24.43 -0.08
C TYR A 308 -11.51 -23.46 -1.24
N ARG A 309 -10.83 -23.59 -2.39
CA ARG A 309 -11.11 -22.78 -3.59
C ARG A 309 -12.55 -22.97 -4.07
N ALA A 310 -13.00 -24.22 -4.19
CA ALA A 310 -14.37 -24.54 -4.58
C ALA A 310 -15.39 -23.96 -3.59
N ASN A 311 -15.11 -24.05 -2.29
CA ASN A 311 -15.94 -23.45 -1.25
C ASN A 311 -16.00 -21.91 -1.35
N ASN A 312 -14.86 -21.25 -1.58
CA ASN A 312 -14.82 -19.81 -1.80
C ASN A 312 -15.62 -19.42 -3.06
N ALA A 313 -15.53 -20.20 -4.14
CA ALA A 313 -16.38 -20.00 -5.32
C ALA A 313 -17.88 -20.12 -4.98
N MET A 314 -18.30 -21.10 -4.17
CA MET A 314 -19.71 -21.19 -3.74
C MET A 314 -20.16 -19.98 -2.93
N GLU A 315 -19.31 -19.48 -2.03
CA GLU A 315 -19.57 -18.28 -1.22
C GLU A 315 -19.79 -17.04 -2.10
N LEU A 316 -18.90 -16.81 -3.08
CA LEU A 316 -18.96 -15.67 -3.99
C LEU A 316 -20.21 -15.65 -4.88
N PHE A 317 -20.72 -16.83 -5.27
CA PHE A 317 -21.91 -16.98 -6.11
C PHE A 317 -23.19 -17.30 -5.34
N ASN A 318 -23.17 -17.09 -4.01
CA ASN A 318 -24.30 -17.30 -3.11
C ASN A 318 -24.98 -18.67 -3.31
N LEU A 319 -24.17 -19.72 -3.25
CA LEU A 319 -24.59 -21.12 -3.33
C LEU A 319 -24.34 -21.82 -1.99
N SER A 320 -25.20 -22.76 -1.64
CA SER A 320 -25.00 -23.60 -0.46
C SER A 320 -23.83 -24.54 -0.68
N LYS A 321 -23.01 -24.72 0.37
CA LYS A 321 -21.86 -25.61 0.39
C LYS A 321 -22.22 -26.96 1.03
N PRO A 322 -21.98 -28.10 0.36
CA PRO A 322 -22.27 -29.42 0.92
C PRO A 322 -21.05 -30.05 1.59
N TRP A 323 -19.85 -29.50 1.41
CA TRP A 323 -18.59 -30.15 1.82
C TRP A 323 -18.11 -29.69 3.19
N LYS A 324 -17.47 -30.62 3.92
CA LYS A 324 -16.76 -30.30 5.15
C LYS A 324 -15.32 -29.91 4.82
N LEU A 325 -14.90 -28.73 5.27
CA LEU A 325 -13.53 -28.26 5.04
C LEU A 325 -12.54 -28.94 6.00
N PRO A 326 -11.51 -29.65 5.49
CA PRO A 326 -10.47 -30.23 6.33
C PRO A 326 -9.47 -29.16 6.79
N SER A 327 -8.54 -29.52 7.68
CA SER A 327 -7.46 -28.62 8.10
C SER A 327 -6.44 -28.41 6.99
N LEU A 328 -5.98 -27.17 6.78
CA LEU A 328 -4.86 -26.87 5.88
C LEU A 328 -3.50 -27.29 6.48
N LYS A 329 -3.41 -27.53 7.80
CA LYS A 329 -2.18 -27.94 8.49
C LYS A 329 -1.93 -29.45 8.36
N ILE A 330 -1.56 -29.86 7.15
CA ILE A 330 -1.31 -31.27 6.78
C ILE A 330 0.18 -31.57 6.90
N ASN A 331 0.52 -32.78 7.35
CA ASN A 331 1.88 -33.30 7.40
C ASN A 331 1.93 -34.63 6.63
N SER A 332 2.97 -34.83 5.83
CA SER A 332 3.22 -36.10 5.15
C SER A 332 4.24 -36.96 5.92
N PRO A 333 4.21 -38.31 5.80
CA PRO A 333 5.10 -39.19 6.54
C PRO A 333 6.59 -38.96 6.26
N SER A 334 6.97 -38.60 5.03
CA SER A 334 8.38 -38.34 4.67
C SER A 334 8.87 -36.94 5.07
N GLY A 335 7.96 -36.07 5.50
CA GLY A 335 8.23 -34.64 5.72
C GLY A 335 8.25 -33.80 4.43
N LEU A 336 7.88 -34.37 3.27
CA LEU A 336 7.71 -33.62 2.02
C LEU A 336 6.68 -32.49 2.18
N VAL A 337 5.60 -32.75 2.92
CA VAL A 337 4.63 -31.73 3.36
C VAL A 337 4.77 -31.54 4.86
N LYS A 338 4.97 -30.30 5.30
CA LYS A 338 4.97 -29.92 6.71
C LYS A 338 4.07 -28.72 6.94
N ASP A 339 3.14 -28.82 7.88
CA ASP A 339 2.19 -27.77 8.27
C ASP A 339 1.44 -27.10 7.09
N GLY A 340 1.09 -27.89 6.07
CA GLY A 340 0.39 -27.42 4.86
C GLY A 340 1.29 -26.89 3.74
N LYS A 341 2.59 -27.15 3.83
CA LYS A 341 3.60 -26.60 2.92
C LYS A 341 4.56 -27.66 2.39
N VAL A 342 4.85 -27.61 1.09
CA VAL A 342 5.84 -28.46 0.44
C VAL A 342 7.25 -27.94 0.77
N THR A 343 8.11 -28.81 1.27
CA THR A 343 9.43 -28.47 1.82
C THR A 343 10.59 -28.68 0.85
N LYS A 344 10.38 -29.42 -0.24
CA LYS A 344 11.39 -29.74 -1.25
C LYS A 344 10.95 -29.26 -2.63
N GLU A 345 11.87 -28.63 -3.36
CA GLU A 345 11.64 -28.15 -4.72
C GLU A 345 11.40 -29.31 -5.69
N LEU A 346 12.25 -30.35 -5.67
CA LEU A 346 12.14 -31.52 -6.54
C LEU A 346 11.75 -32.77 -5.76
N VAL A 347 10.90 -33.60 -6.39
CA VAL A 347 10.50 -34.90 -5.88
C VAL A 347 11.05 -35.99 -6.81
N PRO A 348 11.74 -37.04 -6.30
CA PRO A 348 12.30 -38.08 -7.14
C PRO A 348 11.26 -38.72 -8.09
N GLY A 349 11.63 -38.87 -9.36
CA GLY A 349 10.75 -39.43 -10.40
C GLY A 349 9.75 -38.44 -11.00
N TYR A 350 9.86 -37.15 -10.65
CA TYR A 350 9.04 -36.07 -11.21
C TYR A 350 9.94 -34.89 -11.60
N PRO A 351 9.89 -34.40 -12.85
CA PRO A 351 10.76 -33.31 -13.28
C PRO A 351 10.19 -31.90 -12.99
N GLN A 352 8.91 -31.83 -12.60
CA GLN A 352 8.25 -30.60 -12.17
C GLN A 352 8.73 -30.15 -10.78
N ARG A 353 8.91 -28.84 -10.58
CA ARG A 353 9.21 -28.27 -9.26
C ARG A 353 7.94 -28.05 -8.45
N PHE A 354 7.78 -28.70 -7.30
CA PHE A 354 6.57 -28.57 -6.47
C PHE A 354 6.64 -27.50 -5.39
N ALA A 355 7.80 -26.86 -5.22
CA ALA A 355 8.03 -25.69 -4.38
C ALA A 355 9.09 -24.80 -5.03
N HIS A 356 9.04 -23.48 -4.81
CA HIS A 356 10.10 -22.56 -5.26
C HIS A 356 11.03 -22.13 -4.13
N GLY A 357 10.70 -22.53 -2.90
CA GLY A 357 11.39 -22.08 -1.71
C GLY A 357 10.86 -20.73 -1.24
N ASP A 358 11.01 -20.48 0.05
CA ASP A 358 10.55 -19.23 0.64
C ASP A 358 11.36 -18.07 0.12
N ARG A 359 10.65 -16.98 -0.15
CA ARG A 359 11.33 -15.71 -0.26
C ARG A 359 11.98 -15.40 1.07
N GLU A 360 13.20 -14.92 0.99
CA GLU A 360 13.90 -14.49 2.18
C GLU A 360 13.30 -13.17 2.65
N SER A 361 12.98 -13.10 3.95
CA SER A 361 12.50 -11.84 4.51
C SER A 361 13.58 -10.76 4.35
N PRO A 362 13.20 -9.50 4.10
CA PRO A 362 14.11 -8.37 4.12
C PRO A 362 14.82 -8.20 5.48
N PHE A 363 14.33 -8.87 6.53
CA PHE A 363 14.85 -8.92 7.89
C PHE A 363 15.06 -10.38 8.35
N LYS A 364 16.31 -10.80 8.51
CA LYS A 364 16.76 -12.14 8.93
C LYS A 364 17.37 -12.13 10.33
N ASP A 365 17.62 -13.32 10.86
CA ASP A 365 18.46 -13.51 12.04
C ASP A 365 19.83 -12.83 11.85
N GLY A 366 20.25 -12.02 12.84
CA GLY A 366 21.44 -11.19 12.75
C GLY A 366 21.22 -9.80 12.14
N ASP A 367 20.07 -9.52 11.51
CA ASP A 367 19.82 -8.20 10.89
C ASP A 367 19.56 -7.10 11.93
N PHE A 368 19.11 -7.43 13.14
CA PHE A 368 19.01 -6.45 14.22
C PHE A 368 20.40 -5.97 14.65
N GLU A 369 21.37 -6.88 14.81
CA GLU A 369 22.77 -6.55 15.11
C GLU A 369 23.41 -5.77 13.97
N ARG A 370 23.08 -6.11 12.71
CA ARG A 370 23.52 -5.34 11.54
C ARG A 370 22.93 -3.93 11.53
N TYR A 371 21.64 -3.80 11.83
CA TYR A 371 20.95 -2.52 11.96
C TYR A 371 21.57 -1.65 13.07
N LEU A 372 21.75 -2.23 14.26
CA LEU A 372 22.45 -1.58 15.37
C LEU A 372 23.91 -1.27 15.01
N GLY A 373 24.57 -2.12 14.22
CA GLY A 373 25.91 -1.89 13.70
C GLY A 373 25.98 -0.71 12.74
N ILE A 374 25.01 -0.55 11.85
CA ILE A 374 24.88 0.63 10.97
C ILE A 374 24.66 1.88 11.82
N ARG A 375 23.71 1.86 12.76
CA ARG A 375 23.46 2.98 13.68
C ARG A 375 24.68 3.31 14.55
N GLY A 376 25.35 2.31 15.10
CA GLY A 376 26.55 2.49 15.92
C GLY A 376 27.71 3.09 15.13
N ARG A 377 27.89 2.71 13.86
CA ARG A 377 28.85 3.35 12.96
C ARG A 377 28.46 4.78 12.61
N SER A 378 27.18 5.04 12.34
CA SER A 378 26.67 6.40 12.14
C SER A 378 26.91 7.27 13.37
N ALA A 379 26.61 6.78 14.58
CA ALA A 379 26.88 7.49 15.83
C ALA A 379 28.39 7.75 16.05
N ALA A 380 29.25 6.80 15.70
CA ALA A 380 30.71 7.00 15.74
C ALA A 380 31.17 8.08 14.75
N ILE A 381 30.65 8.07 13.52
CA ILE A 381 30.92 9.10 12.52
C ILE A 381 30.40 10.45 13.01
N SER A 382 29.16 10.53 13.51
CA SER A 382 28.59 11.74 14.10
C SER A 382 29.42 12.26 15.27
N THR A 383 29.95 11.39 16.13
CA THR A 383 30.84 11.79 17.23
C THR A 383 32.15 12.38 16.70
N VAL A 384 32.76 11.76 15.68
CA VAL A 384 33.96 12.30 15.02
C VAL A 384 33.66 13.64 14.34
N MET A 385 32.51 13.75 13.65
CA MET A 385 32.06 14.99 13.02
C MET A 385 31.80 16.07 14.07
N ASN A 386 31.19 15.75 15.21
CA ASN A 386 31.01 16.70 16.31
C ASN A 386 32.35 17.24 16.82
N HIS A 387 33.37 16.39 16.98
CA HIS A 387 34.70 16.84 17.37
C HIS A 387 35.40 17.70 16.30
N ILE A 388 35.16 17.41 15.01
CA ILE A 388 35.60 18.27 13.90
C ILE A 388 34.86 19.62 13.96
N ASN A 389 33.54 19.59 14.16
CA ASN A 389 32.68 20.78 14.24
C ASN A 389 33.07 21.69 15.41
N GLU A 390 33.43 21.13 16.57
CA GLU A 390 33.98 21.89 17.71
C GLU A 390 35.22 22.70 17.32
N LYS A 391 36.06 22.20 16.41
CA LYS A 391 37.26 22.91 15.90
C LYS A 391 36.95 23.87 14.74
N LEU A 392 35.81 23.70 14.09
CA LEU A 392 35.33 24.56 13.02
C LEU A 392 34.43 25.70 13.54
N ASP A 393 34.05 25.66 14.82
CA ASP A 393 33.42 26.77 15.52
C ASP A 393 34.42 27.89 15.74
N LEU A 394 34.16 29.05 15.12
CA LEU A 394 34.99 30.25 15.25
C LEU A 394 34.65 31.04 16.52
N LEU A 395 33.38 30.99 16.94
CA LEU A 395 32.83 31.65 18.12
C LEU A 395 31.77 30.73 18.74
N SER A 396 32.06 30.07 19.86
CA SER A 396 31.14 29.10 20.48
C SER A 396 30.43 29.65 21.72
N VAL A 397 29.20 29.16 21.97
CA VAL A 397 28.50 29.40 23.25
C VAL A 397 29.30 28.85 24.43
N GLY A 398 30.06 27.77 24.21
CA GLY A 398 30.93 27.18 25.23
C GLY A 398 32.01 28.14 25.71
N ASP A 399 32.64 28.88 24.79
CA ASP A 399 33.66 29.88 25.14
C ASP A 399 33.05 31.06 25.89
N LEU A 400 31.87 31.54 25.47
CA LEU A 400 31.12 32.59 26.16
C LEU A 400 30.75 32.16 27.59
N ALA A 401 30.24 30.93 27.76
CA ALA A 401 29.88 30.37 29.06
C ALA A 401 31.10 30.12 29.96
N ASN A 402 32.23 29.64 29.41
CA ASN A 402 33.46 29.44 30.16
C ASN A 402 34.05 30.77 30.65
N ASN A 403 34.05 31.81 29.80
CA ASN A 403 34.48 33.16 30.18
C ASN A 403 33.59 33.72 31.30
N ARG A 404 32.27 33.56 31.19
CA ARG A 404 31.33 33.97 32.24
C ARG A 404 31.52 33.18 33.54
N ARG A 405 31.78 31.87 33.47
CA ARG A 405 32.08 31.04 34.65
C ARG A 405 33.33 31.51 35.36
N MET A 406 34.40 31.83 34.63
CA MET A 406 35.63 32.37 35.22
C MET A 406 35.39 33.74 35.87
N ASP A 407 34.61 34.61 35.23
CA ASP A 407 34.19 35.90 35.80
C ASP A 407 33.43 35.69 37.13
N ILE A 408 32.44 34.80 37.16
CA ILE A 408 31.69 34.47 38.40
C ILE A 408 32.61 33.86 39.48
N GLN A 409 33.50 32.93 39.13
CA GLN A 409 34.45 32.34 40.08
C GLN A 409 35.39 33.38 40.68
N ASN A 410 35.90 34.30 39.85
CA ASN A 410 36.73 35.41 40.31
C ASN A 410 35.95 36.36 41.22
N ARG A 411 34.69 36.67 40.89
CA ARG A 411 33.80 37.48 41.75
C ARG A 411 33.53 36.80 43.09
N ILE A 412 33.28 35.49 43.11
CA ILE A 412 33.09 34.72 44.34
C ILE A 412 34.37 34.75 45.18
N ALA A 413 35.54 34.46 44.59
CA ALA A 413 36.82 34.46 45.28
C ALA A 413 37.15 35.85 45.86
N GLN A 414 36.89 36.91 45.08
CA GLN A 414 37.09 38.29 45.50
C GLN A 414 36.12 38.71 46.62
N HIS A 415 34.85 38.32 46.54
CA HIS A 415 33.85 38.60 47.57
C HIS A 415 34.15 37.87 48.88
N ILE A 416 34.52 36.58 48.82
CA ILE A 416 34.95 35.82 50.01
C ILE A 416 36.21 36.46 50.64
N SER A 417 37.13 36.98 49.83
CA SER A 417 38.34 37.64 50.31
C SER A 417 38.10 39.02 50.92
N GLN A 418 37.09 39.76 50.46
CA GLN A 418 36.87 41.17 50.85
C GLN A 418 35.73 41.33 51.88
N HIS A 419 34.72 40.45 51.84
CA HIS A 419 33.51 40.47 52.66
C HIS A 419 33.10 39.06 53.10
N PRO A 420 33.92 38.37 53.93
CA PRO A 420 33.73 36.96 54.29
C PRO A 420 32.46 36.66 55.11
N ASP A 421 31.90 37.68 55.75
CA ASP A 421 30.75 37.65 56.65
C ASP A 421 29.45 38.13 55.98
N GLN A 422 29.48 38.46 54.69
CA GLN A 422 28.31 38.90 53.92
C GLN A 422 27.97 37.91 52.80
N PRO A 423 26.70 37.50 52.64
CA PRO A 423 26.29 36.65 51.53
C PRO A 423 26.48 37.39 50.18
N LEU A 424 27.05 36.70 49.20
CA LEU A 424 27.13 37.19 47.82
C LEU A 424 25.75 37.05 47.16
N TYR A 425 25.08 38.17 46.90
CA TYR A 425 23.86 38.20 46.10
C TYR A 425 24.20 38.41 44.63
N GLN A 426 23.83 37.46 43.78
CA GLN A 426 23.93 37.61 42.33
C GLN A 426 22.78 38.50 41.84
N ASN A 427 23.10 39.70 41.38
CA ASN A 427 22.13 40.58 40.74
C ASN A 427 21.72 40.05 39.36
N VAL A 428 20.54 40.45 38.91
CA VAL A 428 20.06 40.12 37.56
C VAL A 428 20.96 40.79 36.53
N GLU A 429 21.73 40.01 35.78
CA GLU A 429 22.72 40.49 34.81
C GLU A 429 22.58 39.75 33.48
N ALA A 430 22.56 40.49 32.36
CA ALA A 430 22.59 39.92 31.03
C ALA A 430 24.02 39.69 30.56
N TRP A 431 24.30 38.51 29.99
CA TRP A 431 25.57 38.21 29.31
C TRP A 431 25.28 37.57 27.94
N GLY A 432 26.20 37.73 27.01
CA GLY A 432 25.98 37.28 25.64
C GLY A 432 27.10 37.66 24.70
N GLY A 433 27.01 37.20 23.46
CA GLY A 433 28.02 37.48 22.44
C GLY A 433 27.69 36.84 21.09
N PRO A 434 28.44 37.22 20.05
CA PRO A 434 28.31 36.60 18.73
C PRO A 434 28.77 35.14 18.78
N VAL A 435 28.11 34.30 18.00
CA VAL A 435 28.43 32.87 17.80
C VAL A 435 28.49 32.57 16.31
N GLY A 436 29.36 31.68 15.88
CA GLY A 436 29.52 31.39 14.46
C GLY A 436 30.54 30.30 14.19
N GLY A 437 30.39 29.60 13.06
CA GLY A 437 31.21 28.46 12.73
C GLY A 437 30.74 27.71 11.50
N PHE A 438 31.49 26.67 11.14
CA PHE A 438 31.09 25.70 10.11
C PHE A 438 30.66 24.40 10.77
N ASN A 439 29.71 23.72 10.13
CA ASN A 439 29.20 22.43 10.56
C ASN A 439 29.22 21.45 9.39
N LEU A 440 29.73 20.26 9.63
CA LEU A 440 29.72 19.12 8.72
C LEU A 440 28.94 18.00 9.39
N SER A 441 28.02 17.39 8.65
CA SER A 441 27.34 16.17 9.11
C SER A 441 27.35 15.11 8.02
N ALA A 442 27.45 13.85 8.44
CA ALA A 442 27.33 12.70 7.55
C ALA A 442 26.63 11.59 8.32
N THR A 443 25.52 11.09 7.78
CA THR A 443 24.73 10.03 8.42
C THR A 443 24.30 9.00 7.40
N ARG A 444 24.21 7.75 7.85
CA ARG A 444 23.56 6.66 7.13
C ARG A 444 22.53 6.00 8.02
N ASN A 445 21.30 5.93 7.54
CA ASN A 445 20.19 5.33 8.26
C ASN A 445 19.49 4.29 7.37
N VAL A 446 18.98 3.23 8.00
CA VAL A 446 18.01 2.33 7.36
C VAL A 446 16.64 2.74 7.86
N THR A 447 15.76 3.12 6.94
CA THR A 447 14.37 3.47 7.22
C THR A 447 13.42 2.49 6.57
N THR A 448 12.20 2.42 7.09
CA THR A 448 11.12 1.59 6.58
C THR A 448 9.94 2.49 6.26
N GLY A 449 9.23 2.22 5.17
CA GLY A 449 8.11 3.08 4.73
C GLY A 449 8.55 4.12 3.70
N THR A 450 7.79 5.22 3.59
CA THR A 450 8.01 6.22 2.54
C THR A 450 9.03 7.28 2.98
N TYR A 451 10.10 7.47 2.22
CA TYR A 451 11.12 8.49 2.52
C TYR A 451 11.56 9.24 1.24
N TYR A 452 11.47 10.58 1.25
CA TYR A 452 11.86 11.46 0.14
C TYR A 452 11.32 11.05 -1.26
N GLY A 453 10.14 10.42 -1.33
CA GLY A 453 9.53 10.00 -2.60
C GLY A 453 9.71 8.53 -2.95
N SER A 454 10.54 7.77 -2.23
CA SER A 454 10.64 6.31 -2.38
C SER A 454 9.66 5.59 -1.46
N SER A 455 9.03 4.50 -1.92
CA SER A 455 7.99 3.75 -1.18
C SER A 455 8.36 2.29 -0.85
N ALA A 456 9.63 1.90 -1.05
CA ALA A 456 10.09 0.55 -0.75
C ALA A 456 10.03 0.21 0.74
N ALA A 457 9.81 -1.07 1.08
CA ALA A 457 9.66 -1.55 2.46
C ALA A 457 10.89 -1.27 3.34
N ILE A 458 12.10 -1.38 2.77
CA ILE A 458 13.36 -1.02 3.43
C ILE A 458 14.15 -0.11 2.48
N GLN A 459 14.67 0.98 3.03
CA GLN A 459 15.44 1.97 2.29
C GLN A 459 16.71 2.33 3.04
N LEU A 460 17.80 2.49 2.30
CA LEU A 460 19.05 3.04 2.81
C LEU A 460 19.10 4.52 2.47
N VAL A 461 19.29 5.35 3.49
CA VAL A 461 19.35 6.79 3.38
C VAL A 461 20.74 7.24 3.76
N ASP A 462 21.46 7.81 2.80
CA ASP A 462 22.71 8.52 3.04
C ASP A 462 22.45 10.02 3.00
N ASN A 463 22.92 10.75 4.00
CA ASN A 463 22.86 12.21 4.05
C ASN A 463 24.23 12.79 4.37
N VAL A 464 24.65 13.79 3.60
CA VAL A 464 25.85 14.59 3.87
C VAL A 464 25.46 16.06 3.82
N SER A 465 25.74 16.80 4.89
CA SER A 465 25.47 18.22 4.97
C SER A 465 26.72 19.04 5.24
N VAL A 466 26.75 20.24 4.67
CA VAL A 466 27.74 21.28 4.95
C VAL A 466 26.99 22.56 5.27
N ALA A 467 27.23 23.14 6.44
CA ALA A 467 26.59 24.36 6.89
C ALA A 467 27.58 25.40 7.41
N ALA A 468 27.22 26.66 7.28
CA ALA A 468 27.89 27.81 7.90
C ALA A 468 26.84 28.57 8.72
N ARG A 469 27.17 28.90 9.97
CA ARG A 469 26.27 29.59 10.89
C ARG A 469 26.90 30.87 11.44
N LEU A 470 26.06 31.88 11.65
CA LEU A 470 26.40 33.13 12.33
C LEU A 470 25.19 33.59 13.15
N GLY A 471 25.40 33.97 14.41
CA GLY A 471 24.33 34.36 15.31
C GLY A 471 24.80 35.15 16.52
N PHE A 472 23.87 35.42 17.43
CA PHE A 472 24.09 36.12 18.68
C PHE A 472 23.37 35.38 19.81
N PHE A 473 24.07 35.14 20.92
CA PHE A 473 23.56 34.47 22.12
C PHE A 473 23.40 35.47 23.27
N LEU A 474 22.36 35.32 24.07
CA LEU A 474 22.09 36.12 25.27
C LEU A 474 21.51 35.24 26.38
N ALA A 475 21.90 35.48 27.63
CA ALA A 475 21.39 34.82 28.83
C ALA A 475 21.29 35.81 29.99
N LEU A 476 20.35 35.59 30.92
CA LEU A 476 20.26 36.37 32.16
C LEU A 476 20.63 35.49 33.37
N ASP A 477 21.60 35.95 34.16
CA ASP A 477 21.93 35.39 35.47
C ASP A 477 21.16 36.11 36.57
N GLY A 478 21.08 35.53 37.78
CA GLY A 478 20.56 36.22 38.97
C GLY A 478 19.04 36.26 39.12
N VAL A 479 18.29 35.61 38.22
CA VAL A 479 16.84 35.45 38.39
C VAL A 479 16.59 34.21 39.27
N PRO A 480 15.88 34.32 40.42
CA PRO A 480 15.65 33.18 41.29
C PRO A 480 14.89 32.06 40.58
N ASN A 481 15.41 30.84 40.65
CA ASN A 481 14.80 29.61 40.13
C ASN A 481 14.59 29.54 38.61
N ILE A 482 15.04 30.51 37.82
CA ILE A 482 14.97 30.47 36.35
C ILE A 482 16.23 31.02 35.69
N THR A 483 16.61 30.48 34.53
CA THR A 483 17.68 31.04 33.69
C THR A 483 17.15 31.24 32.28
N PRO A 484 16.65 32.44 31.93
CA PRO A 484 16.19 32.71 30.59
C PRO A 484 17.40 32.86 29.67
N VAL A 485 17.37 32.16 28.55
CA VAL A 485 18.35 32.27 27.46
C VAL A 485 17.63 32.56 26.16
N GLY A 486 18.28 33.26 25.25
CA GLY A 486 17.73 33.53 23.93
C GLY A 486 18.82 33.88 22.94
N GLY A 487 18.49 33.86 21.66
CA GLY A 487 19.44 34.17 20.61
C GLY A 487 18.81 34.17 19.24
N ALA A 488 19.55 34.71 18.28
CA ALA A 488 19.19 34.68 16.86
C ALA A 488 20.36 34.15 16.04
N ASN A 489 20.11 33.26 15.08
CA ASN A 489 21.12 32.70 14.20
C ASN A 489 20.63 32.57 12.76
N VAL A 490 21.54 32.86 11.84
CA VAL A 490 21.43 32.61 10.40
C VAL A 490 22.34 31.43 10.07
N MET A 491 21.81 30.44 9.37
CA MET A 491 22.56 29.28 8.92
C MET A 491 22.31 29.02 7.45
N ILE A 492 23.37 28.92 6.65
CA ILE A 492 23.31 28.50 5.25
C ILE A 492 23.81 27.06 5.21
N GLN A 493 23.03 26.14 4.63
CA GLN A 493 23.39 24.72 4.55
C GLN A 493 23.09 24.13 3.18
N ARG A 494 23.94 23.19 2.77
CA ARG A 494 23.76 22.34 1.58
C ARG A 494 23.72 20.88 2.01
N ASP A 495 22.63 20.21 1.69
CA ASP A 495 22.40 18.80 1.97
C ASP A 495 22.43 17.98 0.67
N TYR A 496 23.11 16.84 0.69
CA TYR A 496 23.03 15.80 -0.32
C TYR A 496 22.39 14.56 0.29
N THR A 497 21.29 14.10 -0.28
CA THR A 497 20.56 12.91 0.21
C THR A 497 20.42 11.89 -0.90
N HIS A 498 20.74 10.63 -0.62
CA HIS A 498 20.56 9.50 -1.53
C HIS A 498 19.71 8.44 -0.84
N VAL A 499 18.61 8.07 -1.46
CA VAL A 499 17.65 7.08 -0.96
C VAL A 499 17.63 5.90 -1.92
N ARG A 500 18.09 4.75 -1.43
CA ARG A 500 18.17 3.52 -2.22
C ARG A 500 17.23 2.44 -1.67
N PRO A 501 16.28 1.93 -2.48
CA PRO A 501 15.51 0.73 -2.16
C PRO A 501 16.41 -0.49 -1.93
N LEU A 502 16.24 -1.15 -0.79
CA LEU A 502 16.94 -2.39 -0.45
C LEU A 502 16.01 -3.59 -0.55
N LEU A 503 16.55 -4.72 -1.03
CA LEU A 503 15.85 -6.00 -0.98
C LEU A 503 16.01 -6.66 0.40
N SER A 504 17.11 -6.37 1.11
CA SER A 504 17.38 -6.86 2.47
C SER A 504 18.35 -5.95 3.23
N ILE A 505 18.37 -6.04 4.57
CA ILE A 505 19.35 -5.31 5.40
C ILE A 505 20.78 -5.82 5.16
N THR A 506 20.94 -7.12 4.89
CA THR A 506 22.24 -7.71 4.54
C THR A 506 22.87 -7.01 3.33
N GLU A 507 22.07 -6.69 2.31
CA GLU A 507 22.53 -5.89 1.17
C GLU A 507 23.10 -4.53 1.60
N GLY A 508 22.39 -3.82 2.48
CA GLY A 508 22.84 -2.53 3.04
C GLY A 508 24.18 -2.61 3.78
N THR A 509 24.49 -3.73 4.43
CA THR A 509 25.80 -3.93 5.11
C THR A 509 26.96 -4.21 4.16
N LYS A 510 26.68 -4.77 2.98
CA LYS A 510 27.69 -5.03 1.94
C LYS A 510 28.09 -3.75 1.21
N VAL A 511 27.24 -2.72 1.24
CA VAL A 511 27.58 -1.40 0.71
C VAL A 511 28.69 -0.78 1.56
N SER A 512 29.88 -0.65 0.96
CA SER A 512 31.08 -0.16 1.62
C SER A 512 30.94 1.29 2.10
N TRP A 513 31.25 1.54 3.38
CA TRP A 513 31.37 2.89 3.99
C TRP A 513 32.37 3.81 3.29
N LYS A 514 33.26 3.27 2.44
CA LYS A 514 34.21 4.06 1.63
C LYS A 514 33.58 4.60 0.34
N ASP A 515 32.44 4.05 -0.08
CA ASP A 515 31.67 4.53 -1.23
C ASP A 515 30.54 5.48 -0.77
N LEU A 516 30.35 5.62 0.55
CA LEU A 516 29.36 6.50 1.20
C LEU A 516 29.71 7.97 1.28
N VAL A 517 30.88 8.36 0.83
CA VAL A 517 31.13 9.77 0.66
C VAL A 517 30.41 10.11 -0.64
N ILE A 518 29.13 10.52 -0.55
CA ILE A 518 28.29 10.95 -1.68
C ILE A 518 29.10 11.70 -2.77
N PRO A 519 30.04 12.61 -2.43
CA PRO A 519 30.97 13.20 -3.40
C PRO A 519 31.77 12.24 -4.30
N LYS A 520 32.27 11.11 -3.77
CA LYS A 520 33.04 10.11 -4.53
C LYS A 520 32.13 9.30 -5.47
N PHE A 521 30.93 8.92 -5.00
CA PHE A 521 29.89 8.31 -5.83
C PHE A 521 29.50 9.25 -6.99
N MET A 522 29.22 10.52 -6.67
CA MET A 522 28.91 11.57 -7.63
C MET A 522 30.06 11.81 -8.63
N LYS A 523 31.30 11.77 -8.17
CA LYS A 523 32.47 11.83 -9.05
C LYS A 523 32.55 10.64 -10.00
N GLY A 524 32.22 9.43 -9.53
CA GLY A 524 32.10 8.24 -10.37
C GLY A 524 31.00 8.39 -11.43
N LEU A 525 29.79 8.78 -11.02
CA LEU A 525 28.64 8.96 -11.90
C LEU A 525 28.87 10.05 -12.95
N THR A 526 29.43 11.19 -12.54
CA THR A 526 29.77 12.28 -13.45
C THR A 526 30.91 11.91 -14.41
N ASN A 527 31.84 11.05 -14.02
CA ASN A 527 32.86 10.52 -14.92
C ASN A 527 32.26 9.59 -16.00
N VAL A 528 31.28 8.76 -15.62
CA VAL A 528 30.52 7.93 -16.57
C VAL A 528 29.76 8.82 -17.55
N LEU A 529 29.00 9.79 -17.05
CA LEU A 529 28.19 10.70 -17.87
C LEU A 529 29.00 11.66 -18.73
N ALA A 530 30.25 11.98 -18.36
CA ALA A 530 31.12 12.85 -19.16
C ALA A 530 31.50 12.25 -20.53
N ARG A 531 31.29 10.95 -20.74
CA ARG A 531 31.50 10.27 -22.01
C ARG A 531 30.16 10.10 -22.75
N GLU A 532 30.19 10.01 -24.08
CA GLU A 532 28.99 9.67 -24.87
C GLU A 532 28.67 8.18 -24.78
N LYS A 533 29.71 7.36 -24.95
CA LYS A 533 29.67 5.91 -24.80
C LYS A 533 30.71 5.48 -23.77
N THR A 534 30.41 4.41 -23.06
CA THR A 534 31.32 3.70 -22.15
C THR A 534 32.38 2.93 -22.94
N GLU A 535 33.38 2.39 -22.25
CA GLU A 535 34.44 1.57 -22.88
C GLU A 535 33.87 0.33 -23.58
N ASP A 536 32.72 -0.17 -23.11
CA ASP A 536 31.97 -1.29 -23.69
C ASP A 536 31.02 -0.87 -24.85
N GLY A 537 31.11 0.37 -25.33
CA GLY A 537 30.31 0.89 -26.46
C GLY A 537 28.85 1.23 -26.15
N LYS A 538 28.38 1.01 -24.92
CA LYS A 538 27.02 1.38 -24.46
C LYS A 538 26.92 2.86 -24.14
N TYR A 539 25.78 3.50 -24.41
CA TYR A 539 25.57 4.92 -24.07
C TYR A 539 25.62 5.13 -22.56
N ALA A 540 26.30 6.21 -22.12
CA ALA A 540 26.53 6.45 -20.70
C ALA A 540 25.25 6.67 -19.88
N VAL A 541 24.23 7.31 -20.47
CA VAL A 541 22.93 7.53 -19.81
C VAL A 541 22.18 6.21 -19.61
N ASP A 542 22.28 5.27 -20.55
CA ASP A 542 21.62 3.96 -20.47
C ASP A 542 22.22 3.12 -19.35
N VAL A 543 23.56 3.11 -19.26
CA VAL A 543 24.28 2.44 -18.17
C VAL A 543 23.88 3.05 -16.82
N MET A 544 23.86 4.38 -16.73
CA MET A 544 23.46 5.09 -15.51
C MET A 544 22.05 4.69 -15.04
N LEU A 545 21.08 4.66 -15.95
CA LEU A 545 19.68 4.36 -15.60
C LEU A 545 19.42 2.88 -15.33
N ASN A 546 20.20 1.99 -15.95
CA ASN A 546 20.16 0.56 -15.67
C ASN A 546 20.81 0.20 -14.33
N ASP A 547 21.78 1.00 -13.86
CA ASP A 547 22.41 0.83 -12.54
C ASP A 547 21.52 1.28 -11.38
N LEU A 548 20.53 2.15 -11.65
CA LEU A 548 19.58 2.67 -10.68
C LEU A 548 18.35 1.76 -10.56
N ARG A 549 17.89 1.55 -9.32
CA ARG A 549 16.63 0.83 -9.08
C ARG A 549 15.43 1.74 -9.31
N GLU A 550 14.31 1.14 -9.69
CA GLU A 550 13.02 1.83 -9.63
C GLU A 550 12.75 2.31 -8.20
N GLY A 551 12.34 3.58 -8.06
CA GLY A 551 12.12 4.23 -6.77
C GLY A 551 13.38 4.74 -6.08
N GLU A 552 14.56 4.67 -6.72
CA GLU A 552 15.79 5.29 -6.22
C GLU A 552 15.73 6.82 -6.41
N VAL A 553 16.06 7.57 -5.36
CA VAL A 553 15.95 9.04 -5.33
C VAL A 553 17.27 9.68 -4.90
N PHE A 554 17.68 10.72 -5.61
CA PHE A 554 18.79 11.59 -5.22
C PHE A 554 18.30 13.03 -5.06
N THR A 555 18.68 13.71 -3.99
CA THR A 555 18.24 15.07 -3.69
C THR A 555 19.41 15.96 -3.27
N ILE A 556 19.51 17.14 -3.88
CA ILE A 556 20.42 18.23 -3.48
C ILE A 556 19.55 19.36 -2.92
N THR A 557 19.85 19.87 -1.73
CA THR A 557 19.06 20.91 -1.06
C THR A 557 19.94 22.04 -0.56
N ASP A 558 19.71 23.24 -1.06
CA ASP A 558 20.29 24.48 -0.58
C ASP A 558 19.26 25.19 0.31
N SER A 559 19.60 25.46 1.57
CA SER A 559 18.66 26.13 2.48
C SER A 559 19.32 27.16 3.38
N VAL A 560 18.53 28.17 3.75
CA VAL A 560 18.87 29.20 4.73
C VAL A 560 17.88 29.08 5.87
N THR A 561 18.39 28.99 7.10
CA THR A 561 17.59 28.91 8.31
C THR A 561 17.84 30.17 9.13
N LEU A 562 16.75 30.87 9.47
CA LEU A 562 16.74 32.01 10.37
C LEU A 562 16.00 31.56 11.63
N ALA A 563 16.72 31.36 12.73
CA ALA A 563 16.12 30.95 13.99
C ALA A 563 16.29 32.04 15.05
N GLY A 564 15.23 32.29 15.81
CA GLY A 564 15.22 33.19 16.95
C GLY A 564 14.60 32.47 18.13
N TYR A 565 15.40 31.98 19.06
CA TYR A 565 14.90 31.20 20.19
C TYR A 565 14.90 32.03 21.47
N ALA A 566 13.92 31.75 22.34
CA ALA A 566 13.94 32.08 23.74
C ALA A 566 13.69 30.77 24.49
N GLN A 567 14.28 30.56 25.66
CA GLN A 567 14.06 29.38 26.48
C GLN A 567 14.12 29.78 27.94
N ILE A 568 13.23 29.21 28.75
CA ILE A 568 13.21 29.45 30.20
C ILE A 568 13.49 28.11 30.88
N ASN A 569 14.68 27.94 31.44
CA ASN A 569 15.00 26.74 32.20
C ASN A 569 14.64 26.98 33.67
N ALA A 570 13.75 26.14 34.22
CA ALA A 570 13.24 26.24 35.58
C ALA A 570 13.12 24.84 36.19
N PRO A 571 13.73 24.55 37.35
CA PRO A 571 13.60 23.26 37.99
C PRO A 571 12.25 23.18 38.75
N LEU A 572 11.47 22.12 38.49
CA LEU A 572 10.08 21.93 38.94
C LEU A 572 9.96 21.76 40.48
N ASP A 573 11.02 21.34 41.16
CA ASP A 573 11.13 21.34 42.63
C ASP A 573 11.03 22.75 43.22
N ALA A 574 11.55 23.76 42.51
CA ALA A 574 11.38 25.16 42.85
C ALA A 574 9.99 25.71 42.49
N LEU A 575 9.35 25.18 41.43
CA LEU A 575 8.00 25.60 41.00
C LEU A 575 6.87 24.95 41.84
N MET A 576 7.08 23.73 42.33
CA MET A 576 6.12 22.94 43.11
C MET A 576 6.45 22.88 44.61
N GLY A 577 7.59 23.43 45.05
CA GLY A 577 8.00 23.47 46.46
C GLY A 577 8.43 22.11 47.05
N ILE A 578 8.92 21.18 46.22
CA ILE A 578 9.22 19.79 46.61
C ILE A 578 10.72 19.51 46.46
N THR A 579 11.53 19.94 47.42
CA THR A 579 12.92 19.47 47.60
C THR A 579 12.89 18.13 48.37
N PRO A 580 13.66 17.08 47.99
CA PRO A 580 14.97 17.11 47.34
C PRO A 580 15.10 16.13 46.13
N LEU A 581 14.23 16.23 45.13
CA LEU A 581 14.33 15.40 43.93
C LEU A 581 14.96 16.21 42.79
N ASN A 582 16.24 15.93 42.48
CA ASN A 582 17.03 16.60 41.43
C ASN A 582 16.52 16.30 40.01
N PHE A 583 15.37 16.84 39.63
CA PHE A 583 14.85 16.80 38.26
C PHE A 583 15.45 17.96 37.43
N MET A 584 16.06 17.67 36.28
CA MET A 584 16.45 18.71 35.32
C MET A 584 15.24 19.02 34.42
N ASN A 585 14.47 20.02 34.80
CA ASN A 585 13.28 20.41 34.06
C ASN A 585 13.59 21.61 33.17
N SER A 586 13.14 21.57 31.93
CA SER A 586 13.30 22.67 30.98
C SER A 586 11.95 22.95 30.32
N VAL A 587 11.41 24.15 30.51
CA VAL A 587 10.23 24.63 29.79
C VAL A 587 10.73 25.56 28.69
N SER A 588 11.07 25.00 27.53
CA SER A 588 11.54 25.80 26.40
C SER A 588 10.37 26.38 25.61
N ILE A 589 10.10 27.67 25.84
CA ILE A 589 9.18 28.47 25.00
C ILE A 589 9.99 29.09 23.86
N GLY A 590 10.30 28.31 22.83
CA GLY A 590 11.07 28.78 21.66
C GLY A 590 10.18 29.11 20.46
N ALA A 591 10.33 30.29 19.87
CA ALA A 591 9.88 30.49 18.50
C ALA A 591 10.83 29.72 17.56
N ASP A 592 10.37 28.58 17.04
CA ASP A 592 11.15 27.85 16.04
C ASP A 592 11.42 28.75 14.82
N GLY A 593 12.61 28.62 14.23
CA GLY A 593 13.05 29.48 13.13
C GLY A 593 12.26 29.28 11.84
N ALA A 594 12.27 30.30 10.98
CA ALA A 594 11.88 30.15 9.59
C ALA A 594 13.01 29.48 8.80
N ARG A 595 12.70 28.38 8.11
CA ARG A 595 13.63 27.71 7.18
C ARG A 595 13.15 27.98 5.75
N ALA A 596 13.97 28.66 4.97
CA ALA A 596 13.75 28.81 3.54
C ALA A 596 14.69 27.85 2.80
N ILE A 597 14.13 26.86 2.10
CA ILE A 597 14.84 26.10 1.09
C ILE A 597 14.91 26.98 -0.15
N LEU A 598 16.11 27.48 -0.45
CA LEU A 598 16.35 28.31 -1.61
C LEU A 598 16.17 27.50 -2.90
N ARG A 599 16.66 26.25 -2.90
CA ARG A 599 16.51 25.35 -4.03
C ARG A 599 16.71 23.90 -3.61
N GLN A 600 15.82 23.02 -4.05
CA GLN A 600 15.92 21.59 -3.86
C GLN A 600 15.68 20.87 -5.18
N THR A 601 16.70 20.18 -5.68
CA THR A 601 16.62 19.39 -6.90
C THR A 601 16.56 17.93 -6.53
N SER A 602 15.52 17.23 -6.98
CA SER A 602 15.35 15.80 -6.77
C SER A 602 15.29 15.08 -8.10
N PHE A 603 15.97 13.95 -8.17
CA PHE A 603 16.01 13.04 -9.30
C PHE A 603 15.45 11.69 -8.85
N MET A 604 14.46 11.15 -9.57
CA MET A 604 13.80 9.89 -9.25
C MET A 604 13.75 8.97 -10.48
N ARG A 605 14.13 7.70 -10.31
CA ARG A 605 13.96 6.64 -11.32
C ARG A 605 12.57 6.01 -11.23
N THR A 606 11.84 5.95 -12.35
CA THR A 606 10.53 5.26 -12.47
C THR A 606 10.64 4.08 -13.42
N ALA A 607 9.63 3.23 -13.59
CA ALA A 607 9.66 2.18 -14.62
C ALA A 607 9.78 2.75 -16.05
N GLN A 608 9.09 3.86 -16.33
CA GLN A 608 8.96 4.45 -17.67
C GLN A 608 10.10 5.43 -18.03
N GLY A 609 10.83 5.93 -17.03
CA GLY A 609 11.91 6.89 -17.28
C GLY A 609 12.42 7.54 -16.01
N ILE A 610 12.47 8.87 -16.02
CA ILE A 610 12.92 9.67 -14.88
C ILE A 610 11.96 10.82 -14.59
N GLN A 611 11.95 11.24 -13.33
CA GLN A 611 11.29 12.46 -12.91
C GLN A 611 12.30 13.37 -12.21
N VAL A 612 12.34 14.63 -12.61
CA VAL A 612 13.21 15.65 -12.01
C VAL A 612 12.33 16.75 -11.42
N TYR A 613 12.51 17.04 -10.14
CA TYR A 613 11.77 18.09 -9.44
C TYR A 613 12.73 19.18 -9.00
N VAL A 614 12.48 20.42 -9.41
CA VAL A 614 13.21 21.61 -8.95
C VAL A 614 12.28 22.40 -8.06
N ARG A 615 12.66 22.59 -6.79
CA ARG A 615 11.76 23.06 -5.74
C ARG A 615 12.31 24.26 -5.01
N GLU A 616 11.45 25.21 -4.72
CA GLU A 616 11.68 26.31 -3.78
C GLU A 616 10.67 26.17 -2.66
N GLN A 617 11.09 26.37 -1.41
CA GLN A 617 10.18 26.22 -0.27
C GLN A 617 10.47 27.26 0.80
N ASN A 618 9.42 27.94 1.26
CA ASN A 618 9.49 28.82 2.42
C ASN A 618 8.68 28.19 3.55
N ASN A 619 9.34 27.82 4.65
CA ASN A 619 8.70 27.21 5.80
C ASN A 619 8.83 28.10 7.04
N LYS A 620 7.70 28.34 7.70
CA LYS A 620 7.59 29.05 8.97
C LYS A 620 7.01 28.09 10.00
N VAL A 621 7.80 27.76 11.02
CA VAL A 621 7.38 26.90 12.12
C VAL A 621 7.26 27.74 13.38
N PHE A 622 6.15 27.61 14.09
CA PHE A 622 5.98 28.15 15.43
C PHE A 622 5.70 26.99 16.37
N GLY A 623 6.50 26.84 17.42
CA GLY A 623 6.43 25.71 18.34
C GLY A 623 6.32 26.15 19.80
N LEU A 624 5.71 25.31 20.62
CA LEU A 624 5.79 25.35 22.07
C LEU A 624 6.13 23.93 22.53
N SER A 625 7.20 23.76 23.30
CA SER A 625 7.57 22.46 23.87
C SER A 625 7.67 22.48 25.39
N PHE A 626 7.31 21.36 25.99
CA PHE A 626 7.42 21.08 27.41
C PHE A 626 8.16 19.75 27.58
N ASP A 627 9.27 19.77 28.32
CA ASP A 627 10.16 18.63 28.50
C ASP A 627 10.41 18.34 29.99
N LEU A 628 10.03 17.13 30.42
CA LEU A 628 10.28 16.61 31.77
C LEU A 628 11.39 15.55 31.72
N ASN A 629 12.61 15.93 32.11
CA ASN A 629 13.79 15.07 32.06
C ASN A 629 14.32 14.76 33.48
N TYR A 630 14.63 13.49 33.74
CA TYR A 630 15.44 13.08 34.89
C TYR A 630 16.82 12.65 34.40
N PHE A 631 17.22 11.39 34.58
CA PHE A 631 18.27 10.80 33.75
C PHE A 631 17.73 10.27 32.42
N ILE A 632 16.41 10.16 32.25
CA ILE A 632 15.71 9.80 31.00
C ILE A 632 14.60 10.82 30.72
N ASN A 633 14.16 10.91 29.46
CA ASN A 633 12.98 11.69 29.10
C ASN A 633 11.70 10.96 29.56
N ILE A 634 10.93 11.61 30.44
CA ILE A 634 9.67 11.05 30.98
C ILE A 634 8.50 11.53 30.15
N VAL A 635 8.42 12.84 29.91
CA VAL A 635 7.36 13.49 29.15
C VAL A 635 7.97 14.50 28.20
N ASN A 636 7.53 14.49 26.94
CA ASN A 636 7.77 15.55 25.97
C ASN A 636 6.44 15.88 25.30
N ILE A 637 5.99 17.13 25.36
CA ILE A 637 4.82 17.61 24.65
C ILE A 637 5.28 18.75 23.74
N ARG A 638 5.00 18.67 22.44
CA ARG A 638 5.31 19.70 21.47
C ARG A 638 4.06 20.06 20.68
N ALA A 639 3.58 21.28 20.82
CA ALA A 639 2.55 21.85 19.95
C ALA A 639 3.24 22.73 18.90
N SER A 640 2.97 22.51 17.62
CA SER A 640 3.56 23.30 16.54
C SER A 640 2.55 23.66 15.46
N THR A 641 2.72 24.85 14.90
CA THR A 641 2.06 25.29 13.67
C THR A 641 3.13 25.49 12.60
N ASN A 642 3.06 24.74 11.52
CA ASN A 642 3.95 24.83 10.36
C ASN A 642 3.15 25.39 9.18
N THR A 643 3.65 26.47 8.57
CA THR A 643 3.14 26.99 7.31
C THR A 643 4.25 26.91 6.27
N ALA A 644 3.97 26.20 5.18
CA ALA A 644 4.94 25.96 4.12
C ALA A 644 4.34 26.31 2.75
N ASP A 645 4.99 27.23 2.05
CA ASP A 645 4.72 27.52 0.65
C ASP A 645 5.80 26.86 -0.18
N LEU A 646 5.42 26.02 -1.14
CA LEU A 646 6.35 25.32 -2.05
C LEU A 646 5.99 25.63 -3.48
N HIS A 647 7.00 25.87 -4.31
CA HIS A 647 6.89 25.90 -5.75
C HIS A 647 7.78 24.81 -6.34
N THR A 648 7.21 23.95 -7.18
CA THR A 648 7.85 22.79 -7.77
C THR A 648 7.70 22.84 -9.28
N ASP A 649 8.81 22.89 -10.00
CA ASP A 649 8.86 22.56 -11.42
C ASP A 649 9.13 21.06 -11.57
N ALA A 650 8.14 20.32 -12.08
CA ALA A 650 8.20 18.87 -12.25
C ALA A 650 8.39 18.50 -13.73
N PHE A 651 9.53 17.90 -14.04
CA PHE A 651 9.87 17.38 -15.35
C PHE A 651 9.61 15.87 -15.41
N VAL A 652 8.64 15.45 -16.23
CA VAL A 652 8.32 14.05 -16.47
C VAL A 652 8.93 13.63 -17.81
N ILE A 653 10.04 12.90 -17.76
CA ILE A 653 10.84 12.57 -18.95
C ILE A 653 10.75 11.07 -19.22
N ASP A 654 10.09 10.73 -20.33
CA ASP A 654 9.92 9.36 -20.79
C ASP A 654 11.19 8.84 -21.44
N TYR A 655 11.89 7.93 -20.77
CA TYR A 655 13.18 7.40 -21.24
C TYR A 655 13.51 6.03 -20.63
N ASN A 656 13.12 4.96 -21.32
CA ASN A 656 13.40 3.59 -20.92
C ASN A 656 14.52 2.98 -21.79
N PRO A 657 15.72 2.70 -21.24
CA PRO A 657 16.84 2.14 -21.99
C PRO A 657 16.51 0.84 -22.74
N ALA A 658 15.61 0.00 -22.19
CA ALA A 658 15.23 -1.26 -22.80
C ALA A 658 14.47 -1.10 -24.14
N LEU A 659 13.84 0.05 -24.37
CA LEU A 659 13.22 0.38 -25.66
C LEU A 659 14.27 0.72 -26.71
N GLY A 660 15.42 1.24 -26.30
CA GLY A 660 16.54 1.56 -27.20
C GLY A 660 17.11 0.34 -27.90
N ASP A 661 17.13 -0.82 -27.22
CA ASP A 661 17.59 -2.09 -27.78
C ASP A 661 16.62 -2.68 -28.83
N MET A 662 15.38 -2.17 -28.89
CA MET A 662 14.35 -2.59 -29.84
C MET A 662 14.27 -1.69 -31.09
N ILE A 663 14.97 -0.56 -31.10
CA ILE A 663 15.01 0.36 -32.25
C ILE A 663 16.10 -0.11 -33.22
N ASP A 664 15.67 -0.57 -34.39
CA ASP A 664 16.53 -0.96 -35.52
C ASP A 664 16.53 0.10 -36.64
N ASP A 665 17.39 -0.09 -37.65
CA ASP A 665 17.51 0.83 -38.79
C ASP A 665 16.19 1.00 -39.58
N GLY A 666 15.27 0.03 -39.49
CA GLY A 666 13.96 0.06 -40.16
C GLY A 666 12.88 0.85 -39.41
N SER A 667 13.04 1.04 -38.09
CA SER A 667 12.08 1.74 -37.21
C SER A 667 12.53 3.15 -36.79
N ALA A 668 13.79 3.51 -37.06
CA ALA A 668 14.40 4.80 -36.71
C ALA A 668 13.64 6.04 -37.22
N ASP A 669 12.88 5.91 -38.32
CA ASP A 669 12.10 7.01 -38.89
C ASP A 669 10.74 7.25 -38.22
N GLN A 670 10.27 6.32 -37.40
CA GLN A 670 9.01 6.41 -36.68
C GLN A 670 9.10 7.49 -35.58
N LYS A 671 8.00 8.22 -35.35
CA LYS A 671 7.95 9.35 -34.41
C LYS A 671 8.48 8.98 -33.02
N TYR A 672 8.10 7.82 -32.47
CA TYR A 672 8.57 7.40 -31.15
C TYR A 672 10.09 7.16 -31.10
N ALA A 673 10.70 6.63 -32.17
CA ALA A 673 12.12 6.37 -32.22
C ALA A 673 12.90 7.70 -32.27
N LYS A 674 12.41 8.68 -33.05
CA LYS A 674 12.95 10.05 -33.08
C LYS A 674 12.85 10.75 -31.73
N ASP A 675 11.69 10.67 -31.08
CA ASP A 675 11.45 11.27 -29.77
C ASP A 675 12.36 10.62 -28.71
N PHE A 676 12.55 9.30 -28.74
CA PHE A 676 13.46 8.57 -27.85
C PHE A 676 14.92 8.99 -28.04
N LEU A 677 15.41 9.02 -29.29
CA LEU A 677 16.78 9.41 -29.62
C LEU A 677 17.05 10.88 -29.23
N GLN A 678 16.12 11.78 -29.52
CA GLN A 678 16.22 13.18 -29.13
C GLN A 678 16.23 13.35 -27.60
N THR A 679 15.40 12.59 -26.89
CA THR A 679 15.37 12.59 -25.43
C THR A 679 16.71 12.11 -24.86
N ARG A 680 17.31 11.04 -25.43
CA ARG A 680 18.65 10.55 -25.04
C ARG A 680 19.72 11.63 -25.16
N GLU A 681 19.76 12.33 -26.30
CA GLU A 681 20.74 13.38 -26.58
C GLU A 681 20.60 14.59 -25.66
N ASN A 682 19.34 14.97 -25.36
CA ASN A 682 19.03 16.10 -24.49
C ASN A 682 19.24 15.79 -23.01
N LEU A 683 19.03 14.54 -22.59
CA LEU A 683 19.05 14.16 -21.19
C LEU A 683 20.47 14.13 -20.60
N ARG A 684 21.45 13.62 -21.35
CA ARG A 684 22.85 13.54 -20.92
C ARG A 684 23.41 14.89 -20.41
N PRO A 685 23.42 15.98 -21.20
CA PRO A 685 23.98 17.25 -20.75
C PRO A 685 23.19 17.86 -19.58
N ALA A 686 21.87 17.65 -19.52
CA ALA A 686 21.04 18.09 -18.40
C ALA A 686 21.45 17.40 -17.09
N LEU A 687 21.60 16.06 -17.09
CA LEU A 687 22.03 15.31 -15.91
C LEU A 687 23.45 15.69 -15.45
N ILE A 688 24.38 15.91 -16.39
CA ILE A 688 25.74 16.36 -16.05
C ILE A 688 25.71 17.71 -15.32
N ALA A 689 24.94 18.67 -15.82
CA ALA A 689 24.81 19.99 -15.21
C ALA A 689 24.20 19.93 -13.81
N LEU A 690 23.13 19.14 -13.65
CA LEU A 690 22.47 18.92 -12.36
C LEU A 690 23.40 18.27 -11.35
N PHE A 691 24.13 17.21 -11.72
CA PHE A 691 24.99 16.48 -10.78
C PHE A 691 26.31 17.22 -10.44
N ARG A 692 26.88 18.01 -11.38
CA ARG A 692 28.13 18.76 -11.10
C ARG A 692 27.89 20.05 -10.31
N GLY A 693 26.85 20.80 -10.67
CA GLY A 693 26.66 22.17 -10.18
C GLY A 693 25.29 22.45 -9.57
N ASN A 694 24.37 21.47 -9.57
CA ASN A 694 22.95 21.72 -9.36
C ASN A 694 22.42 22.82 -10.32
N ASP A 695 22.91 22.81 -11.57
CA ASP A 695 22.55 23.78 -12.60
C ASP A 695 21.38 23.25 -13.43
N THR A 696 20.30 24.02 -13.43
CA THR A 696 19.02 23.67 -14.06
C THR A 696 18.86 24.26 -15.46
N GLU A 697 19.74 25.17 -15.91
CA GLU A 697 19.54 25.90 -17.18
C GLU A 697 19.39 24.96 -18.40
N ILE A 698 20.23 23.92 -18.47
CA ILE A 698 20.15 22.92 -19.54
C ILE A 698 18.85 22.11 -19.44
N LEU A 699 18.41 21.75 -18.23
CA LEU A 699 17.15 21.04 -18.02
C LEU A 699 15.97 21.87 -18.55
N TYR A 700 15.87 23.14 -18.15
CA TYR A 700 14.78 24.02 -18.55
C TYR A 700 14.81 24.30 -20.05
N SER A 701 15.98 24.53 -20.65
CA SER A 701 16.10 24.81 -22.08
C SER A 701 15.71 23.61 -22.96
N ARG A 702 16.10 22.39 -22.57
CA ARG A 702 15.90 21.17 -23.36
C ARG A 702 14.53 20.51 -23.14
N PHE A 703 13.93 20.70 -21.96
CA PHE A 703 12.67 20.07 -21.56
C PHE A 703 11.55 21.07 -21.23
N LYS A 704 11.58 22.27 -21.82
CA LYS A 704 10.60 23.36 -21.57
C LYS A 704 9.13 22.96 -21.75
N TYR A 705 8.83 22.02 -22.64
CA TYR A 705 7.47 21.54 -22.93
C TYR A 705 7.10 20.25 -22.20
N GLN A 706 7.93 19.80 -21.24
CA GLN A 706 7.68 18.63 -20.39
C GLN A 706 7.69 19.02 -18.89
N LYS A 707 7.49 20.32 -18.61
CA LYS A 707 7.55 20.92 -17.28
C LYS A 707 6.14 21.26 -16.78
N PHE A 708 5.74 20.66 -15.68
CA PHE A 708 4.57 21.05 -14.90
C PHE A 708 4.99 22.04 -13.81
N GLU A 709 4.19 23.06 -13.56
CA GLU A 709 4.40 23.96 -12.42
C GLU A 709 3.39 23.60 -11.33
N ILE A 710 3.88 23.32 -10.13
CA ILE A 710 3.06 22.89 -9.01
C ILE A 710 3.32 23.83 -7.83
N THR A 711 2.28 24.41 -7.26
CA THR A 711 2.39 25.23 -6.05
C THR A 711 1.64 24.55 -4.91
N HIS A 712 2.29 24.40 -3.76
CA HIS A 712 1.68 23.87 -2.55
C HIS A 712 1.65 24.95 -1.47
N GLU A 713 0.48 25.19 -0.87
CA GLU A 713 0.34 26.01 0.33
C GLU A 713 -0.16 25.09 1.45
N LEU A 714 0.69 24.83 2.44
CA LEU A 714 0.41 23.91 3.55
C LEU A 714 0.30 24.69 4.86
N LYS A 715 -0.70 24.36 5.66
CA LYS A 715 -0.85 24.86 7.03
C LYS A 715 -1.19 23.73 7.96
N THR A 716 -0.18 23.26 8.69
CA THR A 716 -0.27 22.13 9.62
C THR A 716 -0.27 22.62 11.05
N LYS A 717 -1.24 22.18 11.83
CA LYS A 717 -1.24 22.29 13.30
C LYS A 717 -1.10 20.90 13.86
N GLU A 718 -0.11 20.71 14.71
CA GLU A 718 0.23 19.39 15.25
C GLU A 718 0.53 19.49 16.74
N VAL A 719 0.10 18.48 17.49
CA VAL A 719 0.45 18.29 18.89
C VAL A 719 1.03 16.89 19.02
N ARG A 720 2.32 16.81 19.34
CA ARG A 720 3.04 15.57 19.59
C ARG A 720 3.25 15.38 21.07
N SER A 721 3.00 14.18 21.58
CA SER A 721 3.17 13.87 22.99
C SER A 721 3.89 12.53 23.14
N LYS A 722 5.00 12.52 23.87
CA LYS A 722 5.75 11.34 24.27
C LYS A 722 5.63 11.16 25.78
N PHE A 723 5.28 9.95 26.20
CA PHE A 723 5.34 9.51 27.59
C PHE A 723 6.16 8.23 27.67
N LEU A 724 7.41 8.31 28.11
CA LEU A 724 8.39 7.20 28.04
C LEU A 724 8.44 6.61 26.62
N ALA A 725 7.99 5.35 26.46
CA ALA A 725 7.91 4.68 25.16
C ALA A 725 6.60 4.95 24.40
N MET A 726 5.58 5.58 24.99
CA MET A 726 4.31 5.87 24.31
C MET A 726 4.38 7.16 23.50
N ARG A 727 3.77 7.17 22.32
CA ARG A 727 3.56 8.34 21.46
C ARG A 727 2.06 8.57 21.23
N LEU A 728 1.64 9.82 21.29
CA LEU A 728 0.29 10.30 21.10
C LEU A 728 0.38 11.60 20.29
N ASP A 729 0.08 11.52 19.01
CA ASP A 729 0.26 12.65 18.09
C ASP A 729 -1.05 12.94 17.38
N ASN A 730 -1.45 14.21 17.30
CA ASN A 730 -2.66 14.65 16.61
C ASN A 730 -2.31 15.79 15.65
N PHE A 731 -2.91 15.82 14.47
CA PHE A 731 -2.71 16.92 13.52
C PHE A 731 -3.98 17.32 12.76
N ASN A 732 -3.96 18.55 12.25
CA ASN A 732 -4.88 19.08 11.26
C ASN A 732 -4.07 19.88 10.23
N GLU A 733 -4.21 19.55 8.95
CA GLU A 733 -3.46 20.12 7.84
C GLU A 733 -4.41 20.59 6.75
N ASP A 734 -4.29 21.86 6.36
CA ASP A 734 -4.78 22.33 5.07
C ASP A 734 -3.67 22.21 4.04
N HIS A 735 -3.99 21.70 2.86
CA HIS A 735 -3.09 21.61 1.73
C HIS A 735 -3.80 22.08 0.47
N LEU A 736 -3.44 23.28 -0.01
CA LEU A 736 -3.85 23.78 -1.32
C LEU A 736 -2.78 23.38 -2.34
N VAL A 737 -3.16 22.73 -3.43
CA VAL A 737 -2.27 22.41 -4.55
C VAL A 737 -2.79 23.05 -5.83
N LYS A 738 -1.92 23.77 -6.52
CA LYS A 738 -2.18 24.37 -7.84
C LYS A 738 -1.28 23.68 -8.85
N ILE A 739 -1.84 23.22 -9.97
CA ILE A 739 -1.12 22.52 -11.03
C ILE A 739 -1.34 23.28 -12.33
N LEU A 740 -0.24 23.66 -12.99
CA LEU A 740 -0.25 24.22 -14.33
C LEU A 740 0.40 23.23 -15.30
N TYR A 741 -0.30 22.94 -16.39
CA TYR A 741 0.16 22.00 -17.43
C TYR A 741 1.27 22.61 -18.30
N PRO A 742 2.16 21.77 -18.85
CA PRO A 742 3.18 22.22 -19.79
C PRO A 742 2.53 22.80 -21.05
N ARG A 743 3.16 23.85 -21.60
CA ARG A 743 2.78 24.39 -22.91
C ARG A 743 3.03 23.37 -24.01
N SER A 744 2.15 23.31 -25.01
CA SER A 744 2.38 22.48 -26.19
C SER A 744 3.36 23.16 -27.15
N PRO A 745 4.29 22.42 -27.79
CA PRO A 745 5.07 22.92 -28.93
C PRO A 745 4.19 23.37 -30.09
N ASP A 746 3.03 22.72 -30.25
CA ASP A 746 2.10 22.91 -31.37
C ASP A 746 1.09 24.05 -31.12
N ALA A 747 1.01 24.56 -29.89
CA ALA A 747 0.15 25.69 -29.50
C ALA A 747 0.79 26.51 -28.35
N PRO A 748 1.94 27.17 -28.60
CA PRO A 748 2.69 27.92 -27.59
C PRO A 748 1.99 29.20 -27.08
N GLU A 749 0.96 29.66 -27.80
CA GLU A 749 0.18 30.87 -27.53
C GLU A 749 -1.03 30.70 -26.60
N LEU A 750 -1.46 29.47 -26.31
CA LEU A 750 -2.53 29.22 -25.32
C LEU A 750 -1.98 29.54 -23.92
N ASP A 751 -2.71 30.35 -23.14
CA ASP A 751 -2.32 30.71 -21.77
C ASP A 751 -2.52 29.49 -20.85
N PRO A 752 -1.46 28.98 -20.18
CA PRO A 752 -1.59 27.87 -19.22
C PRO A 752 -2.60 28.13 -18.10
N LYS A 753 -2.97 29.39 -17.85
CA LYS A 753 -4.02 29.76 -16.89
C LYS A 753 -5.41 29.24 -17.27
N ASP A 754 -5.65 28.92 -18.54
CA ASP A 754 -6.92 28.31 -18.96
C ASP A 754 -7.00 26.81 -18.58
N GLU A 755 -5.88 26.20 -18.16
CA GLU A 755 -5.78 24.80 -17.71
C GLU A 755 -5.27 24.68 -16.26
N GLU A 756 -5.38 25.74 -15.45
CA GLU A 756 -4.99 25.71 -14.04
C GLU A 756 -5.97 24.86 -13.21
N VAL A 757 -5.41 23.89 -12.48
CA VAL A 757 -6.17 23.06 -11.55
C VAL A 757 -5.83 23.45 -10.13
N ILE A 758 -6.83 23.79 -9.33
CA ILE A 758 -6.67 24.16 -7.91
C ILE A 758 -7.44 23.18 -7.05
N LEU A 759 -6.74 22.37 -6.26
CA LEU A 759 -7.35 21.42 -5.34
C LEU A 759 -7.05 21.82 -3.90
N LEU A 760 -8.01 21.63 -3.01
CA LEU A 760 -7.83 21.75 -1.57
C LEU A 760 -8.05 20.39 -0.92
N SER A 761 -7.08 19.98 -0.11
CA SER A 761 -7.19 18.86 0.82
C SER A 761 -7.21 19.40 2.26
N ASN A 762 -8.15 18.92 3.08
CA ASN A 762 -8.08 19.08 4.53
C ASN A 762 -7.93 17.69 5.17
N LYS A 763 -6.84 17.50 5.91
CA LYS A 763 -6.50 16.25 6.58
C LYS A 763 -6.54 16.43 8.09
N ARG A 764 -7.13 15.46 8.77
CA ARG A 764 -7.10 15.38 10.23
C ARG A 764 -6.76 13.97 10.67
N GLY A 765 -5.84 13.82 11.62
CA GLY A 765 -5.44 12.51 12.09
C GLY A 765 -4.99 12.46 13.54
N GLU A 766 -5.05 11.25 14.09
CA GLU A 766 -4.54 10.89 15.40
C GLU A 766 -3.71 9.60 15.31
N LEU A 767 -2.59 9.56 16.04
CA LEU A 767 -1.66 8.44 16.10
C LEU A 767 -1.41 8.07 17.56
N VAL A 768 -1.46 6.78 17.84
CA VAL A 768 -1.12 6.19 19.13
C VAL A 768 -0.12 5.07 18.88
N GLY A 769 1.07 5.16 19.45
CA GLY A 769 2.10 4.15 19.22
C GLY A 769 3.02 3.92 20.41
N ARG A 770 3.90 2.92 20.25
CA ARG A 770 4.95 2.59 21.20
C ARG A 770 6.29 2.48 20.49
N ASP A 771 7.26 3.27 20.92
CA ASP A 771 8.64 3.35 20.43
C ASP A 771 9.59 2.78 21.50
N LEU A 772 9.80 1.46 21.43
CA LEU A 772 10.64 0.75 22.41
C LEU A 772 12.13 0.95 22.16
N LEU A 773 12.54 1.02 20.89
CA LEU A 773 13.94 1.23 20.55
C LEU A 773 14.38 2.64 20.95
N GLY A 774 13.61 3.67 20.60
CA GLY A 774 13.90 5.05 21.00
C GLY A 774 14.02 5.18 22.51
N PHE A 775 13.12 4.56 23.26
CA PHE A 775 13.22 4.51 24.72
C PHE A 775 14.50 3.80 25.22
N ALA A 776 14.86 2.66 24.62
CA ALA A 776 16.08 1.95 24.99
C ALA A 776 17.35 2.74 24.66
N THR A 777 17.40 3.41 23.50
CA THR A 777 18.53 4.26 23.12
C THR A 777 18.67 5.46 24.04
N ASP A 778 17.55 6.09 24.44
CA ASP A 778 17.54 7.20 25.41
C ASP A 778 18.17 6.75 26.75
N TRP A 779 17.83 5.54 27.21
CA TRP A 779 18.41 4.94 28.42
C TRP A 779 19.91 4.68 28.30
N ILE A 780 20.36 4.08 27.19
CA ILE A 780 21.79 3.76 26.99
C ILE A 780 22.60 5.05 26.90
N GLN A 781 22.12 6.02 26.12
CA GLN A 781 22.74 7.34 25.97
C GLN A 781 22.87 8.04 27.32
N ALA A 782 21.82 8.01 28.14
CA ALA A 782 21.85 8.56 29.49
C ALA A 782 22.92 7.90 30.39
N ILE A 783 23.05 6.57 30.35
CA ILE A 783 24.06 5.84 31.13
C ILE A 783 25.47 6.20 30.67
N ILE A 784 25.71 6.26 29.35
CA ILE A 784 27.01 6.61 28.77
C ILE A 784 27.38 8.05 29.16
N ASN A 785 26.47 9.01 28.96
CA ASN A 785 26.70 10.41 29.27
C ASN A 785 26.89 10.65 30.78
N LYS A 786 26.26 9.82 31.64
CA LYS A 786 26.51 9.83 33.09
C LYS A 786 27.90 9.32 33.46
N LYS A 787 28.42 8.30 32.78
CA LYS A 787 29.73 7.67 33.08
C LYS A 787 30.91 8.40 32.43
N TRP A 788 30.72 8.99 31.26
CA TRP A 788 31.74 9.68 30.48
C TRP A 788 31.33 11.14 30.24
N SER A 789 31.35 11.96 31.30
CA SER A 789 30.91 13.36 31.28
C SER A 789 31.63 14.24 30.24
N ASN A 790 32.82 13.84 29.79
CA ASN A 790 33.67 14.59 28.84
C ASN A 790 33.44 14.17 27.38
N SER A 791 32.54 13.23 27.11
CA SER A 791 32.22 12.76 25.76
C SER A 791 30.71 12.60 25.66
N LYS A 792 30.03 13.64 25.16
CA LYS A 792 28.59 13.57 24.88
C LYS A 792 28.40 12.64 23.69
N VAL A 793 28.05 11.39 23.97
CA VAL A 793 27.66 10.43 22.94
C VAL A 793 26.22 10.74 22.55
N ASP A 794 26.01 10.98 21.26
CA ASP A 794 24.68 11.03 20.68
C ASP A 794 24.44 9.73 19.93
N LEU A 795 23.53 8.89 20.47
CA LEU A 795 23.20 7.61 19.84
C LEU A 795 22.21 7.78 18.68
N GLY A 796 21.80 9.02 18.36
CA GLY A 796 20.87 9.30 17.28
C GLY A 796 19.50 8.72 17.60
N GLY A 797 18.72 9.47 18.38
CA GLY A 797 17.28 9.20 18.51
C GLY A 797 16.64 9.10 17.12
N SER A 798 15.65 8.24 16.96
CA SER A 798 14.82 8.27 15.77
C SER A 798 14.00 9.56 15.81
N ASP A 799 14.29 10.52 14.92
CA ASP A 799 13.45 11.70 14.72
C ASP A 799 12.10 11.36 14.06
N ASP A 800 11.90 10.10 13.69
CA ASP A 800 10.64 9.61 13.12
C ASP A 800 9.49 9.70 14.16
N PRO A 801 8.48 10.56 13.91
CA PRO A 801 7.32 10.67 14.77
C PRO A 801 6.45 9.40 14.81
N ASN A 802 6.48 8.53 13.79
CA ASN A 802 5.68 7.32 13.75
C ASN A 802 6.46 6.10 14.29
N PRO A 803 6.06 5.54 15.45
CA PRO A 803 6.75 4.39 16.03
C PRO A 803 6.76 3.16 15.13
N ALA A 804 5.81 3.01 14.19
CA ALA A 804 5.78 1.87 13.28
C ALA A 804 7.04 1.76 12.40
N ASN A 805 7.76 2.86 12.17
CA ASN A 805 8.98 2.92 11.37
C ASN A 805 10.25 2.60 12.17
N THR A 806 10.11 2.33 13.48
CA THR A 806 11.22 1.98 14.37
C THR A 806 11.22 0.49 14.70
N PRO A 807 12.39 -0.16 14.82
CA PRO A 807 12.47 -1.56 15.25
C PRO A 807 11.70 -1.81 16.55
N PHE A 808 10.90 -2.89 16.55
CA PHE A 808 9.98 -3.26 17.63
C PHE A 808 8.87 -2.25 17.94
N GLY A 809 8.80 -1.16 17.19
CA GLY A 809 7.75 -0.18 17.30
C GLY A 809 6.45 -0.67 16.66
N LYS A 810 5.35 -0.14 17.19
CA LYS A 810 4.01 -0.38 16.67
C LYS A 810 3.17 0.87 16.85
N ALA A 811 2.30 1.15 15.90
CA ALA A 811 1.38 2.27 15.97
C ALA A 811 0.02 1.91 15.36
N TYR A 812 -1.00 2.57 15.86
CA TYR A 812 -2.30 2.68 15.24
C TYR A 812 -2.54 4.15 14.95
N TRP A 813 -2.99 4.48 13.76
CA TRP A 813 -3.38 5.84 13.43
C TRP A 813 -4.62 5.86 12.57
N ARG A 814 -5.41 6.93 12.71
CA ARG A 814 -6.55 7.24 11.87
C ARG A 814 -6.34 8.55 11.15
N ILE A 815 -6.73 8.62 9.89
CA ILE A 815 -6.64 9.83 9.06
C ILE A 815 -7.94 9.98 8.30
N ILE A 816 -8.48 11.18 8.31
CA ILE A 816 -9.59 11.60 7.46
C ILE A 816 -9.10 12.71 6.57
N ASN A 817 -9.30 12.53 5.27
CA ASN A 817 -8.94 13.48 4.24
C ASN A 817 -10.18 13.80 3.42
N THR A 818 -10.54 15.08 3.32
CA THR A 818 -11.53 15.54 2.34
C THR A 818 -10.81 16.39 1.31
N GLU A 819 -11.12 16.15 0.04
CA GLU A 819 -10.55 16.88 -1.09
C GLU A 819 -11.68 17.53 -1.89
N GLY A 820 -11.43 18.74 -2.40
CA GLY A 820 -12.36 19.49 -3.23
C GLY A 820 -11.66 20.27 -4.32
N ASP A 821 -12.37 20.47 -5.43
CA ASP A 821 -11.90 21.23 -6.58
C ASP A 821 -12.35 22.70 -6.50
N LEU A 822 -11.36 23.59 -6.48
CA LEU A 822 -11.51 25.04 -6.40
C LEU A 822 -11.16 25.74 -7.72
N SER A 823 -10.96 24.97 -8.80
CA SER A 823 -10.56 25.51 -10.10
C SER A 823 -11.59 26.51 -10.64
N PRO A 824 -11.16 27.70 -11.10
CA PRO A 824 -12.07 28.76 -11.56
C PRO A 824 -12.68 28.45 -12.92
N ASN A 825 -11.94 27.73 -13.78
CA ASN A 825 -12.29 27.39 -15.15
C ASN A 825 -12.27 25.85 -15.34
N GLY A 826 -13.00 25.34 -16.34
CA GLY A 826 -13.03 23.91 -16.66
C GLY A 826 -14.10 23.09 -15.93
N THR A 827 -13.98 21.76 -16.00
CA THR A 827 -14.90 20.83 -15.32
C THR A 827 -14.59 20.81 -13.83
N GLN A 828 -15.53 21.31 -13.01
CA GLN A 828 -15.39 21.23 -11.56
C GLN A 828 -15.74 19.83 -11.05
N TYR A 829 -14.80 19.22 -10.34
CA TYR A 829 -15.01 17.93 -9.71
C TYR A 829 -15.70 18.07 -8.34
N PRO A 830 -16.58 17.12 -7.98
CA PRO A 830 -17.21 17.12 -6.67
C PRO A 830 -16.22 16.78 -5.55
N ASN A 831 -16.57 17.17 -4.33
CA ASN A 831 -15.78 16.79 -3.15
C ASN A 831 -15.80 15.27 -2.96
N VAL A 832 -14.69 14.73 -2.44
CA VAL A 832 -14.56 13.32 -2.04
C VAL A 832 -13.85 13.24 -0.70
N ALA A 833 -14.09 12.15 0.03
CA ALA A 833 -13.41 11.93 1.30
C ALA A 833 -12.87 10.51 1.43
N VAL A 834 -11.75 10.37 2.13
CA VAL A 834 -11.10 9.10 2.43
C VAL A 834 -10.85 9.04 3.93
N LEU A 835 -11.36 7.99 4.56
CA LEU A 835 -11.13 7.66 5.97
C LEU A 835 -10.23 6.43 6.00
N GLN A 836 -9.17 6.47 6.79
CA GLN A 836 -8.19 5.40 6.91
C GLN A 836 -7.94 5.05 8.37
N HIS A 837 -8.04 3.77 8.71
CA HIS A 837 -7.53 3.20 9.95
C HIS A 837 -6.34 2.32 9.61
N VAL A 838 -5.18 2.60 10.22
CA VAL A 838 -3.94 1.93 9.89
C VAL A 838 -3.31 1.34 11.14
N TRP A 839 -2.98 0.05 11.07
CA TRP A 839 -2.17 -0.66 12.05
C TRP A 839 -0.81 -0.95 11.44
N GLY A 840 0.24 -0.32 11.98
CA GLY A 840 1.61 -0.46 11.50
C GLY A 840 2.56 -1.01 12.57
N GLY A 841 3.61 -1.68 12.14
CA GLY A 841 4.71 -2.08 13.02
C GLY A 841 5.72 -3.03 12.38
N TRP A 842 6.75 -3.36 13.14
CA TRP A 842 7.90 -4.11 12.60
C TRP A 842 7.65 -5.62 12.43
N HIS A 843 6.92 -6.24 13.35
CA HIS A 843 6.71 -7.70 13.35
C HIS A 843 5.36 -8.06 13.98
N LEU A 844 4.57 -8.87 13.27
CA LEU A 844 3.28 -9.37 13.71
C LEU A 844 3.19 -10.87 13.49
N ASN A 845 3.29 -11.65 14.57
CA ASN A 845 3.11 -13.09 14.47
C ASN A 845 1.69 -13.48 14.07
N SER A 846 1.55 -14.66 13.48
CA SER A 846 0.29 -15.20 12.93
C SER A 846 -0.89 -15.13 13.93
N LYS A 847 -0.67 -15.48 15.21
CA LYS A 847 -1.73 -15.43 16.24
C LYS A 847 -2.25 -14.02 16.49
N LYS A 848 -1.35 -13.03 16.59
CA LYS A 848 -1.73 -11.62 16.78
C LYS A 848 -2.36 -11.04 15.51
N PHE A 849 -1.87 -11.45 14.35
CA PHE A 849 -2.45 -11.08 13.05
C PHE A 849 -3.90 -11.53 12.94
N PHE A 850 -4.19 -12.82 13.14
CA PHE A 850 -5.58 -13.31 13.05
C PHE A 850 -6.49 -12.69 14.12
N LYS A 851 -5.98 -12.42 15.33
CA LYS A 851 -6.74 -11.67 16.34
C LYS A 851 -7.14 -10.28 15.84
N LEU A 852 -6.21 -9.55 15.22
CA LEU A 852 -6.49 -8.22 14.66
C LEU A 852 -7.50 -8.30 13.49
N ILE A 853 -7.35 -9.28 12.60
CA ILE A 853 -8.31 -9.50 11.51
C ILE A 853 -9.69 -9.86 12.05
N ASP A 854 -9.78 -10.69 13.08
CA ASP A 854 -11.04 -11.03 13.74
C ASP A 854 -11.70 -9.80 14.38
N GLU A 855 -10.91 -8.91 15.00
CA GLU A 855 -11.40 -7.64 15.56
C GLU A 855 -11.98 -6.73 14.49
N VAL A 856 -11.31 -6.60 13.34
CA VAL A 856 -11.80 -5.78 12.21
C VAL A 856 -13.05 -6.41 11.59
N GLN A 857 -13.07 -7.73 11.38
CA GLN A 857 -14.24 -8.43 10.81
C GLN A 857 -15.43 -8.50 11.80
N ALA A 858 -15.17 -8.52 13.11
CA ALA A 858 -16.22 -8.60 14.13
C ALA A 858 -17.19 -7.41 14.06
N GLN A 859 -16.71 -6.25 13.61
CA GLN A 859 -17.55 -5.07 13.41
C GLN A 859 -18.72 -5.37 12.46
N PHE A 860 -18.52 -6.21 11.44
CA PHE A 860 -19.52 -6.50 10.40
C PHE A 860 -20.44 -7.69 10.72
N LYS A 861 -20.19 -8.46 11.79
CA LYS A 861 -20.93 -9.71 12.07
C LYS A 861 -22.44 -9.52 12.28
N ASN A 862 -22.84 -8.42 12.91
CA ASN A 862 -24.24 -8.18 13.28
C ASN A 862 -25.03 -7.42 12.20
N THR A 863 -24.32 -6.82 11.25
CA THR A 863 -24.91 -6.05 10.14
C THR A 863 -24.19 -6.44 8.85
N PRO A 864 -24.47 -7.65 8.31
CA PRO A 864 -23.79 -8.13 7.11
C PRO A 864 -24.16 -7.24 5.92
N LEU A 865 -23.15 -6.62 5.31
CA LEU A 865 -23.31 -5.75 4.14
C LEU A 865 -23.19 -6.53 2.81
N ALA A 866 -22.64 -7.74 2.86
CA ALA A 866 -22.41 -8.60 1.71
C ALA A 866 -22.55 -10.09 2.09
N PRO A 867 -22.83 -10.98 1.12
CA PRO A 867 -22.93 -12.42 1.37
C PRO A 867 -21.57 -13.12 1.49
N TYR A 868 -20.47 -12.42 1.25
CA TYR A 868 -19.09 -12.93 1.28
C TYR A 868 -18.29 -12.32 2.44
N ARG A 869 -17.28 -13.05 2.92
CA ARG A 869 -16.31 -12.55 3.90
C ARG A 869 -15.43 -11.46 3.30
N LEU A 870 -15.03 -10.50 4.13
CA LEU A 870 -14.17 -9.41 3.70
C LEU A 870 -12.72 -9.88 3.48
N ILE A 871 -12.17 -10.63 4.43
CA ILE A 871 -10.83 -11.21 4.38
C ILE A 871 -10.96 -12.72 4.54
N GLU A 872 -10.26 -13.46 3.69
CA GLU A 872 -10.15 -14.92 3.74
C GLU A 872 -8.92 -15.36 4.59
N PRO A 873 -9.10 -15.84 5.83
CA PRO A 873 -7.98 -16.24 6.68
C PRO A 873 -7.12 -17.36 6.07
N GLU A 874 -7.73 -18.21 5.25
CA GLU A 874 -7.07 -19.31 4.54
C GLU A 874 -5.97 -18.85 3.56
N ALA A 875 -6.03 -17.61 3.06
CA ALA A 875 -4.96 -17.04 2.23
C ALA A 875 -3.64 -16.88 3.00
N PHE A 876 -3.70 -16.86 4.34
CA PHE A 876 -2.55 -16.70 5.23
C PHE A 876 -2.18 -18.00 5.95
N ALA A 877 -2.66 -19.15 5.48
CA ALA A 877 -2.48 -20.43 6.17
C ALA A 877 -1.00 -20.79 6.38
N ASN A 878 -0.13 -20.43 5.43
CA ASN A 878 1.31 -20.68 5.51
C ASN A 878 2.10 -19.52 6.14
N THR A 879 1.44 -18.39 6.41
CA THR A 879 2.07 -17.21 7.01
C THR A 879 2.32 -17.42 8.51
N THR A 880 3.59 -17.37 8.89
CA THR A 880 4.04 -17.50 10.29
C THR A 880 4.10 -16.15 10.99
N ALA A 881 4.50 -15.11 10.26
CA ALA A 881 4.52 -13.72 10.69
C ALA A 881 4.40 -12.76 9.50
N ILE A 882 4.07 -11.50 9.78
CA ILE A 882 4.12 -10.39 8.83
C ILE A 882 5.13 -9.38 9.36
N ASN A 883 6.25 -9.23 8.65
CA ASN A 883 7.31 -8.26 8.95
C ASN A 883 7.01 -6.95 8.23
N PHE A 884 7.33 -5.81 8.85
CA PHE A 884 7.03 -4.47 8.33
C PHE A 884 5.56 -4.31 7.94
N TYR A 885 4.66 -4.79 8.81
CA TYR A 885 3.25 -4.85 8.49
C TYR A 885 2.62 -3.45 8.48
N ARG A 886 1.75 -3.22 7.51
CA ARG A 886 0.85 -2.07 7.46
C ARG A 886 -0.52 -2.53 6.97
N ILE A 887 -1.44 -2.69 7.90
CA ILE A 887 -2.83 -3.09 7.62
C ILE A 887 -3.65 -1.81 7.57
N THR A 888 -4.26 -1.50 6.42
CA THR A 888 -5.02 -0.26 6.20
C THR A 888 -6.46 -0.62 5.85
N ALA A 889 -7.42 -0.29 6.73
CA ALA A 889 -8.84 -0.28 6.39
C ALA A 889 -9.20 1.11 5.86
N GLN A 890 -9.62 1.18 4.61
CA GLN A 890 -9.93 2.43 3.92
C GLN A 890 -11.38 2.47 3.52
N LEU A 891 -12.08 3.54 3.93
CA LEU A 891 -13.40 3.91 3.44
C LEU A 891 -13.27 5.16 2.57
N SER A 892 -13.60 5.01 1.29
CA SER A 892 -13.74 6.12 0.36
C SER A 892 -15.21 6.51 0.27
N VAL A 893 -15.57 7.72 0.68
CA VAL A 893 -16.92 8.29 0.58
C VAL A 893 -17.01 9.13 -0.68
N LEU A 894 -17.88 8.71 -1.60
CA LEU A 894 -18.06 9.33 -2.90
C LEU A 894 -19.05 10.51 -2.80
N PRO A 895 -19.16 11.36 -3.85
CA PRO A 895 -19.93 12.59 -3.81
C PRO A 895 -21.36 12.44 -3.28
N GLY A 896 -22.12 11.47 -3.77
CA GLY A 896 -23.49 11.22 -3.31
C GLY A 896 -23.58 10.81 -1.83
N GLY A 897 -22.52 10.20 -1.28
CA GLY A 897 -22.42 9.89 0.15
C GLY A 897 -22.16 11.13 0.98
N LEU A 898 -21.32 12.05 0.50
CA LEU A 898 -21.09 13.34 1.14
C LEU A 898 -22.35 14.22 1.10
N ASP A 899 -23.11 14.19 0.00
CA ASP A 899 -24.41 14.87 -0.09
C ASP A 899 -25.40 14.33 0.95
N LYS A 900 -25.51 13.00 1.10
CA LYS A 900 -26.35 12.39 2.16
C LYS A 900 -25.93 12.85 3.55
N LEU A 901 -24.63 12.86 3.85
CA LEU A 901 -24.12 13.33 5.15
C LEU A 901 -24.36 14.82 5.38
N ARG A 902 -24.22 15.64 4.34
CA ARG A 902 -24.57 17.07 4.40
C ARG A 902 -26.05 17.24 4.73
N ASP A 903 -26.92 16.54 3.99
CA ASP A 903 -28.37 16.69 4.12
C ASP A 903 -28.87 16.15 5.47
N LEU A 904 -28.23 15.10 6.01
CA LEU A 904 -28.43 14.64 7.38
C LEU A 904 -28.25 15.77 8.40
N LEU A 905 -27.15 16.52 8.31
CA LEU A 905 -26.84 17.56 9.28
C LEU A 905 -27.67 18.83 9.06
N ILE A 906 -27.84 19.26 7.81
CA ILE A 906 -28.51 20.53 7.50
C ILE A 906 -30.04 20.40 7.62
N GLN A 907 -30.61 19.22 7.38
CA GLN A 907 -32.05 19.01 7.40
C GLN A 907 -32.79 20.03 6.50
N PRO A 908 -32.49 20.08 5.18
CA PRO A 908 -33.02 21.11 4.28
C PRO A 908 -34.55 21.14 4.25
N GLU A 909 -35.21 19.99 4.47
CA GLU A 909 -36.69 19.90 4.55
C GLU A 909 -37.30 20.68 5.72
N TRP A 910 -36.51 21.06 6.72
CA TRP A 910 -36.93 21.79 7.91
C TRP A 910 -36.54 23.28 7.87
N GLU A 911 -35.90 23.73 6.80
CA GLU A 911 -35.55 25.12 6.60
C GLU A 911 -36.83 25.99 6.48
N GLY A 912 -36.88 27.11 7.21
CA GLY A 912 -38.00 28.05 7.21
C GLY A 912 -39.26 27.61 7.98
N LYS A 913 -39.32 26.40 8.55
CA LYS A 913 -40.45 25.96 9.40
C LYS A 913 -40.45 26.67 10.77
N PRO A 914 -41.61 26.86 11.42
CA PRO A 914 -41.66 27.46 12.76
C PRO A 914 -41.21 26.49 13.86
N MET A 915 -40.56 27.00 14.91
CA MET A 915 -40.19 26.20 16.09
C MET A 915 -41.45 25.71 16.85
N PRO A 916 -41.40 24.51 17.45
CA PRO A 916 -42.50 24.00 18.28
C PRO A 916 -42.84 24.97 19.42
N LYS A 917 -44.15 25.21 19.65
CA LYS A 917 -44.60 26.11 20.73
C LYS A 917 -44.24 25.52 22.10
N GLN A 918 -43.48 26.27 22.89
CA GLN A 918 -43.08 25.91 24.26
C GLN A 918 -43.96 26.57 25.33
N ASN A 919 -44.07 25.93 26.49
CA ASN A 919 -44.71 26.52 27.68
C ASN A 919 -43.87 27.68 28.24
N PHE A 920 -44.44 28.51 29.14
CA PHE A 920 -43.79 29.74 29.62
C PHE A 920 -42.36 29.53 30.16
N LEU A 921 -42.13 28.53 31.01
CA LEU A 921 -40.82 28.17 31.53
C LEU A 921 -39.86 27.68 30.43
N GLY A 922 -40.39 26.91 29.47
CA GLY A 922 -39.64 26.44 28.30
C GLY A 922 -39.19 27.61 27.38
N LYS A 923 -40.05 28.63 27.20
CA LYS A 923 -39.68 29.84 26.45
C LYS A 923 -38.55 30.63 27.10
N LEU A 924 -38.50 30.67 28.44
CA LEU A 924 -37.43 31.34 29.17
C LEU A 924 -36.10 30.58 29.03
N ALA A 925 -36.13 29.25 29.21
CA ALA A 925 -34.96 28.39 29.04
C ALA A 925 -34.45 28.38 27.59
N GLN A 926 -35.36 28.36 26.61
CA GLN A 926 -35.04 28.51 25.19
C GLN A 926 -34.29 29.82 24.93
N LYS A 927 -34.87 30.97 25.32
CA LYS A 927 -34.22 32.28 25.12
C LYS A 927 -32.86 32.41 25.82
N LEU A 928 -32.70 31.77 26.98
CA LEU A 928 -31.41 31.74 27.68
C LEU A 928 -30.38 30.91 26.92
N SER A 929 -30.78 29.74 26.42
CA SER A 929 -29.94 28.87 25.57
C SER A 929 -29.56 29.55 24.26
N GLU A 930 -30.50 30.23 23.60
CA GLU A 930 -30.26 31.03 22.38
C GLU A 930 -29.31 32.20 22.62
N LYS A 931 -29.28 32.77 23.83
CA LYS A 931 -28.36 33.86 24.20
C LYS A 931 -26.94 33.37 24.46
N ILE A 932 -26.78 32.12 24.89
CA ILE A 932 -25.47 31.49 25.17
C ILE A 932 -24.89 30.85 23.90
N GLY A 933 -25.75 30.29 23.03
CA GLY A 933 -25.38 29.64 21.78
C GLY A 933 -25.97 30.33 20.55
N ARG A 934 -26.61 29.55 19.66
CA ARG A 934 -27.31 30.05 18.46
C ARG A 934 -28.84 29.92 18.57
N PRO A 935 -29.61 30.65 17.73
CA PRO A 935 -31.04 30.43 17.59
C PRO A 935 -31.38 28.97 17.25
N GLY A 936 -32.47 28.46 17.83
CA GLY A 936 -32.94 27.10 17.56
C GLY A 936 -33.38 26.91 16.13
N ARG A 937 -32.94 25.80 15.51
CA ARG A 937 -33.40 25.39 14.19
C ARG A 937 -34.46 24.30 14.33
N PRO A 938 -35.56 24.36 13.56
CA PRO A 938 -36.60 23.34 13.58
C PRO A 938 -36.08 21.92 13.33
N GLY A 939 -35.06 21.79 12.46
CA GLY A 939 -34.43 20.52 12.11
C GLY A 939 -33.46 19.96 13.17
N ASP A 940 -33.07 20.72 14.20
CA ASP A 940 -32.05 20.27 15.18
C ASP A 940 -32.52 19.04 15.98
N LYS A 941 -33.82 18.92 16.23
CA LYS A 941 -34.41 17.75 16.90
C LYS A 941 -34.49 16.56 15.94
N GLU A 942 -34.88 16.79 14.69
CA GLU A 942 -35.00 15.73 13.70
C GLU A 942 -33.63 15.13 13.37
N PHE A 943 -32.62 15.98 13.15
CA PHE A 943 -31.23 15.56 12.99
C PHE A 943 -30.76 14.62 14.11
N PHE A 944 -31.03 14.99 15.37
CA PHE A 944 -30.68 14.15 16.50
C PHE A 944 -31.38 12.79 16.42
N LEU A 945 -32.67 12.76 16.07
CA LEU A 945 -33.45 11.53 15.93
C LEU A 945 -32.95 10.66 14.76
N ASP A 946 -32.58 11.25 13.63
CA ASP A 946 -31.98 10.56 12.49
C ASP A 946 -30.62 9.95 12.84
N LEU A 947 -29.77 10.68 13.58
CA LEU A 947 -28.52 10.12 14.11
C LEU A 947 -28.79 8.89 15.01
N MET A 948 -29.83 8.94 15.84
CA MET A 948 -30.21 7.79 16.66
C MET A 948 -30.70 6.63 15.80
N THR A 949 -31.46 6.89 14.74
CA THR A 949 -31.87 5.87 13.77
C THR A 949 -30.65 5.20 13.13
N ILE A 950 -29.63 5.96 12.73
CA ILE A 950 -28.38 5.40 12.19
C ILE A 950 -27.68 4.54 13.26
N LEU A 951 -27.51 5.05 14.48
CA LEU A 951 -26.89 4.33 15.59
C LEU A 951 -27.61 3.00 15.90
N GLY A 952 -28.94 3.02 15.80
CA GLY A 952 -29.82 1.85 15.97
C GLY A 952 -29.97 0.97 14.73
N ASN A 953 -29.10 1.10 13.71
CA ASN A 953 -29.13 0.30 12.48
C ASN A 953 -30.47 0.39 11.71
N GLY A 954 -31.13 1.54 11.77
CA GLY A 954 -32.47 1.79 11.22
C GLY A 954 -33.60 1.75 12.25
N ASP A 955 -33.33 1.38 13.51
CA ASP A 955 -34.29 1.44 14.61
C ASP A 955 -33.96 2.58 15.58
N GLN A 956 -34.71 3.67 15.46
CA GLN A 956 -34.60 4.84 16.31
C GLN A 956 -34.68 4.54 17.82
N LYS A 957 -35.55 3.61 18.25
CA LYS A 957 -35.75 3.29 19.67
C LYS A 957 -34.53 2.56 20.22
N ALA A 958 -34.00 1.60 19.47
CA ALA A 958 -32.78 0.90 19.83
C ALA A 958 -31.59 1.87 19.91
N GLY A 959 -31.49 2.79 18.94
CA GLY A 959 -30.48 3.85 18.95
C GLY A 959 -30.55 4.76 20.17
N LEU A 960 -31.75 5.27 20.50
CA LEU A 960 -31.99 6.09 21.69
C LEU A 960 -31.63 5.35 22.99
N ALA A 961 -31.96 4.07 23.10
CA ALA A 961 -31.62 3.27 24.28
C ALA A 961 -30.10 3.16 24.45
N ASN A 962 -29.37 2.83 23.37
CA ASN A 962 -27.90 2.73 23.38
C ASN A 962 -27.25 4.07 23.72
N TYR A 963 -27.73 5.14 23.10
CA TYR A 963 -27.22 6.49 23.32
C TYR A 963 -27.46 7.00 24.75
N ASN A 964 -28.65 6.76 25.31
CA ASN A 964 -28.99 7.21 26.66
C ASN A 964 -28.08 6.59 27.72
N VAL A 965 -27.68 5.32 27.55
CA VAL A 965 -26.70 4.66 28.44
C VAL A 965 -25.35 5.38 28.40
N GLN A 966 -24.86 5.70 27.20
CA GLN A 966 -23.60 6.45 27.03
C GLN A 966 -23.69 7.86 27.63
N CYS A 967 -24.78 8.56 27.35
CA CYS A 967 -25.00 9.93 27.81
C CYS A 967 -25.10 10.01 29.35
N GLN A 968 -25.72 9.01 29.99
CA GLN A 968 -25.77 8.93 31.46
C GLN A 968 -24.39 8.63 32.07
N ALA A 969 -23.60 7.73 31.47
CA ALA A 969 -22.25 7.42 31.94
C ALA A 969 -21.32 8.65 31.91
N GLU A 970 -21.38 9.45 30.84
CA GLU A 970 -20.60 10.70 30.72
C GLU A 970 -21.03 11.76 31.76
N LYS A 971 -22.34 11.88 32.02
CA LYS A 971 -22.87 12.76 33.09
C LYS A 971 -22.40 12.34 34.49
N GLN A 972 -22.33 11.03 34.76
CA GLN A 972 -21.84 10.51 36.05
C GLN A 972 -20.35 10.79 36.24
N GLN A 973 -19.53 10.59 35.19
CA GLN A 973 -18.09 10.85 35.24
C GLN A 973 -17.77 12.34 35.40
N SER A 974 -18.54 13.23 34.78
CA SER A 974 -18.29 14.68 34.84
C SER A 974 -18.73 15.36 36.15
N ARG A 975 -19.65 14.76 36.92
CA ARG A 975 -20.16 15.33 38.18
C ARG A 975 -19.57 14.72 39.46
N GLY A 976 -18.78 13.63 39.36
CA GLY A 976 -18.09 13.03 40.50
C GLY A 976 -19.00 12.51 41.63
N ASP A 977 -20.31 12.40 41.39
CA ASP A 977 -21.33 12.11 42.41
C ASP A 977 -22.19 10.91 41.98
N THR A 978 -22.24 9.89 42.83
CA THR A 978 -23.00 8.65 42.64
C THR A 978 -24.49 8.79 42.99
N SER A 979 -24.94 9.97 43.44
CA SER A 979 -26.33 10.21 43.87
C SER A 979 -27.26 10.73 42.77
N TYR A 980 -27.02 10.33 41.51
CA TYR A 980 -27.86 10.76 40.37
C TYR A 980 -29.27 10.16 40.44
N ARG A 981 -30.28 11.04 40.51
CA ARG A 981 -31.69 10.70 40.35
C ARG A 981 -32.06 10.62 38.85
N PRO A 982 -32.73 9.56 38.36
CA PRO A 982 -33.09 9.39 36.94
C PRO A 982 -33.96 10.50 36.33
N ASP A 983 -34.53 11.35 37.19
CA ASP A 983 -35.51 12.40 36.94
C ASP A 983 -34.90 13.81 36.75
N ASP A 984 -33.56 13.92 36.66
CA ASP A 984 -32.89 15.22 36.56
C ASP A 984 -32.81 15.77 35.12
N THR A 985 -33.81 16.60 34.80
CA THR A 985 -33.91 17.70 33.81
C THR A 985 -33.12 17.59 32.50
N GLY A 986 -33.84 17.46 31.37
CA GLY A 986 -33.25 17.54 30.03
C GLY A 986 -32.54 18.88 29.76
N ILE A 987 -31.69 18.88 28.74
CA ILE A 987 -30.76 19.96 28.43
C ILE A 987 -31.32 20.82 27.29
N TRP A 988 -31.28 22.13 27.46
CA TRP A 988 -31.47 23.09 26.38
C TRP A 988 -30.11 23.41 25.72
N TRP A 989 -30.00 23.14 24.42
CA TRP A 989 -28.80 23.44 23.63
C TRP A 989 -29.20 24.14 22.34
N ASN A 990 -28.59 25.29 22.05
CA ASN A 990 -28.90 26.12 20.89
C ASN A 990 -30.41 26.34 20.68
N GLY A 991 -31.16 26.59 21.75
CA GLY A 991 -32.61 26.82 21.66
C GLY A 991 -33.50 25.58 21.43
N THR A 992 -32.92 24.37 21.42
CA THR A 992 -33.65 23.09 21.29
C THR A 992 -33.51 22.25 22.57
N TYR A 993 -34.59 21.58 22.99
CA TYR A 993 -34.61 20.72 24.18
C TYR A 993 -34.33 19.26 23.83
N TYR A 994 -33.44 18.64 24.61
CA TYR A 994 -33.04 17.24 24.50
C TYR A 994 -33.12 16.54 25.86
N ASP A 995 -33.60 15.29 25.88
CA ASP A 995 -33.65 14.52 27.14
C ASP A 995 -32.25 14.22 27.68
N CYS A 996 -31.30 13.92 26.79
CA CYS A 996 -29.88 13.80 27.12
C CYS A 996 -29.03 14.24 25.93
N LEU A 997 -27.98 15.03 26.18
CA LEU A 997 -27.07 15.49 25.15
C LEU A 997 -25.61 15.41 25.61
N ASN A 998 -24.82 14.58 24.93
CA ASN A 998 -23.44 14.28 25.27
C ASN A 998 -22.45 15.14 24.45
N GLY A 999 -21.15 15.03 24.71
CA GLY A 999 -20.14 15.90 24.10
C GLY A 999 -20.09 15.85 22.56
N TRP A 1000 -20.22 14.68 21.95
CA TRP A 1000 -20.07 14.54 20.48
C TRP A 1000 -21.32 14.97 19.70
N THR A 1001 -22.52 14.71 20.23
CA THR A 1001 -23.76 15.18 19.60
C THR A 1001 -23.88 16.70 19.64
N LYS A 1002 -23.46 17.35 20.74
CA LYS A 1002 -23.31 18.82 20.80
C LYS A 1002 -22.45 19.35 19.65
N LYS A 1003 -21.26 18.76 19.47
CA LYS A 1003 -20.34 19.15 18.38
C LYS A 1003 -20.99 19.02 17.00
N LEU A 1004 -21.73 17.94 16.73
CA LEU A 1004 -22.41 17.80 15.44
C LEU A 1004 -23.59 18.77 15.27
N ILE A 1005 -24.34 19.07 16.33
CA ILE A 1005 -25.42 20.08 16.29
C ILE A 1005 -24.86 21.48 16.07
N ASP A 1006 -23.71 21.79 16.66
CA ASP A 1006 -22.99 23.04 16.43
C ASP A 1006 -22.53 23.11 14.96
N LEU A 1007 -21.86 22.07 14.47
CA LEU A 1007 -21.43 21.97 13.06
C LEU A 1007 -22.60 22.07 12.08
N ALA A 1008 -23.75 21.46 12.37
CA ALA A 1008 -24.96 21.58 11.55
C ALA A 1008 -25.38 23.06 11.40
N GLY A 1009 -25.22 23.87 12.46
CA GLY A 1009 -25.47 25.31 12.48
C GLY A 1009 -24.46 26.16 11.71
N GLU A 1010 -23.29 25.62 11.40
CA GLU A 1010 -22.13 26.34 10.86
C GLU A 1010 -21.82 25.98 9.39
N TYR A 1011 -22.77 25.40 8.65
CA TYR A 1011 -22.51 24.99 7.26
C TYR A 1011 -22.10 26.18 6.39
N PRO A 1012 -20.88 26.19 5.83
CA PRO A 1012 -20.34 27.34 5.13
C PRO A 1012 -20.80 27.43 3.68
N LYS A 1013 -20.87 28.65 3.15
CA LYS A 1013 -21.16 28.90 1.72
C LYS A 1013 -19.93 28.73 0.83
N ASP A 1014 -18.75 29.02 1.36
CA ASP A 1014 -17.48 28.92 0.66
C ASP A 1014 -17.05 27.45 0.51
N LYS A 1015 -16.59 27.06 -0.69
CA LYS A 1015 -16.22 25.67 -0.99
C LYS A 1015 -15.02 25.19 -0.17
N ALA A 1016 -14.02 26.04 0.06
CA ALA A 1016 -12.85 25.66 0.85
C ALA A 1016 -13.24 25.38 2.30
N GLU A 1017 -14.10 26.21 2.88
CA GLU A 1017 -14.68 25.97 4.20
C GLU A 1017 -15.60 24.73 4.22
N GLN A 1018 -16.30 24.39 3.13
CA GLN A 1018 -17.09 23.15 3.04
C GLN A 1018 -16.21 21.90 3.12
N VAL A 1019 -15.01 21.91 2.52
CA VAL A 1019 -14.03 20.82 2.63
C VAL A 1019 -13.57 20.64 4.08
N ARG A 1020 -13.25 21.75 4.77
CA ARG A 1020 -12.88 21.73 6.20
C ARG A 1020 -14.03 21.26 7.09
N TRP A 1021 -15.24 21.73 6.81
CA TRP A 1021 -16.45 21.35 7.54
C TRP A 1021 -16.73 19.85 7.40
N THR A 1022 -16.70 19.33 6.17
CA THR A 1022 -16.90 17.91 5.87
C THR A 1022 -15.89 17.04 6.62
N THR A 1023 -14.61 17.42 6.64
CA THR A 1023 -13.57 16.70 7.40
C THR A 1023 -13.88 16.64 8.88
N LYS A 1024 -14.34 17.75 9.49
CA LYS A 1024 -14.74 17.78 10.91
C LYS A 1024 -15.95 16.89 11.19
N VAL A 1025 -16.95 16.89 10.30
CA VAL A 1025 -18.16 16.06 10.43
C VAL A 1025 -17.78 14.58 10.36
N LEU A 1026 -17.07 14.17 9.31
CA LEU A 1026 -16.60 12.79 9.14
C LEU A 1026 -15.75 12.33 10.32
N TYR A 1027 -14.92 13.20 10.88
CA TYR A 1027 -14.11 12.89 12.06
C TYR A 1027 -14.91 12.54 13.30
N VAL A 1028 -16.02 13.23 13.54
CA VAL A 1028 -16.89 12.91 14.66
C VAL A 1028 -17.71 11.64 14.35
N LEU A 1029 -18.20 11.48 13.12
CA LEU A 1029 -19.00 10.32 12.73
C LEU A 1029 -18.18 9.02 12.77
N ASP A 1030 -16.96 9.03 12.24
CA ASP A 1030 -16.02 7.90 12.26
C ASP A 1030 -15.74 7.39 13.69
N GLU A 1031 -15.60 8.33 14.64
CA GLU A 1031 -15.30 7.99 16.02
C GLU A 1031 -16.48 7.39 16.78
N GLN A 1032 -17.70 7.85 16.47
CA GLN A 1032 -18.87 7.65 17.33
C GLN A 1032 -19.92 6.70 16.72
N ILE A 1033 -20.00 6.61 15.38
CA ILE A 1033 -20.94 5.74 14.69
C ILE A 1033 -20.22 4.47 14.25
N PRO A 1034 -20.72 3.27 14.62
CA PRO A 1034 -20.10 2.04 14.17
C PRO A 1034 -20.12 1.93 12.64
N LEU A 1035 -18.99 1.55 12.06
CA LEU A 1035 -18.76 1.55 10.61
C LEU A 1035 -19.88 0.87 9.79
N PRO A 1036 -20.40 -0.32 10.12
CA PRO A 1036 -21.45 -0.96 9.30
C PRO A 1036 -22.74 -0.13 9.21
N GLN A 1037 -23.11 0.57 10.30
CA GLN A 1037 -24.27 1.45 10.34
C GLN A 1037 -24.05 2.68 9.45
N LEU A 1038 -22.84 3.25 9.48
CA LEU A 1038 -22.46 4.36 8.60
C LEU A 1038 -22.52 3.92 7.13
N LEU A 1039 -21.93 2.77 6.78
CA LEU A 1039 -21.95 2.24 5.42
C LEU A 1039 -23.38 1.95 4.92
N LYS A 1040 -24.23 1.37 5.78
CA LYS A 1040 -25.65 1.15 5.47
C LYS A 1040 -26.38 2.47 5.19
N TYR A 1041 -26.10 3.51 5.97
CA TYR A 1041 -26.68 4.83 5.78
C TYR A 1041 -26.22 5.49 4.46
N LEU A 1042 -24.93 5.40 4.16
CA LEU A 1042 -24.37 5.94 2.91
C LEU A 1042 -25.00 5.28 1.68
N GLY A 1043 -25.34 3.99 1.74
CA GLY A 1043 -25.82 3.22 0.59
C GLY A 1043 -24.65 2.72 -0.27
N ASP A 1044 -24.77 1.51 -0.80
CA ASP A 1044 -23.66 0.83 -1.48
C ASP A 1044 -23.18 1.54 -2.74
N GLU A 1045 -24.00 2.38 -3.35
CA GLU A 1045 -23.64 3.21 -4.51
C GLU A 1045 -22.71 4.40 -4.18
N ASN A 1046 -22.49 4.71 -2.90
CA ASN A 1046 -21.81 5.94 -2.46
C ASN A 1046 -20.50 5.74 -1.71
N TYR A 1047 -20.00 4.51 -1.62
CA TYR A 1047 -18.73 4.25 -0.97
C TYR A 1047 -17.97 3.08 -1.58
N ILE A 1048 -16.67 3.02 -1.30
CA ILE A 1048 -15.84 1.83 -1.45
C ILE A 1048 -15.12 1.59 -0.13
N PHE A 1049 -15.24 0.39 0.42
CA PHE A 1049 -14.50 -0.02 1.61
C PHE A 1049 -13.60 -1.21 1.29
N VAL A 1050 -12.30 -1.11 1.60
CA VAL A 1050 -11.31 -2.15 1.33
C VAL A 1050 -10.27 -2.21 2.44
N ILE A 1051 -9.76 -3.41 2.73
CA ILE A 1051 -8.63 -3.62 3.62
C ILE A 1051 -7.42 -4.05 2.80
N ARG A 1052 -6.32 -3.32 2.99
CA ARG A 1052 -5.02 -3.59 2.40
C ARG A 1052 -4.07 -4.14 3.45
N ILE A 1053 -3.40 -5.26 3.17
CA ILE A 1053 -2.41 -5.87 4.05
C ILE A 1053 -1.06 -5.80 3.34
N ASN A 1054 -0.25 -4.83 3.77
CA ASN A 1054 1.13 -4.65 3.33
C ASN A 1054 2.11 -5.23 4.35
N GLY A 1055 3.30 -5.56 3.87
CA GLY A 1055 4.39 -6.17 4.64
C GLY A 1055 4.80 -7.53 4.08
N PHE A 1056 5.91 -8.06 4.60
CA PHE A 1056 6.47 -9.32 4.15
C PHE A 1056 5.87 -10.50 4.95
N ARG A 1057 5.12 -11.39 4.30
CA ARG A 1057 4.54 -12.61 4.91
C ARG A 1057 5.59 -13.72 4.97
N GLU A 1058 6.13 -13.95 6.16
CA GLU A 1058 7.15 -14.97 6.39
C GLU A 1058 6.57 -16.39 6.29
N GLY A 1059 7.25 -17.25 5.55
CA GLY A 1059 6.80 -18.62 5.27
C GLY A 1059 5.81 -18.74 4.10
N ASP A 1060 5.56 -17.66 3.36
CA ASP A 1060 4.76 -17.62 2.14
C ASP A 1060 5.67 -17.33 0.92
N GLU A 1061 5.57 -18.14 -0.14
CA GLU A 1061 6.37 -17.97 -1.36
C GLU A 1061 6.01 -16.70 -2.15
N ASP A 1062 4.78 -16.20 -1.96
CA ASP A 1062 4.30 -14.93 -2.50
C ASP A 1062 4.26 -13.84 -1.41
N GLY A 1063 5.07 -13.98 -0.36
CA GLY A 1063 5.01 -13.15 0.84
C GLY A 1063 5.40 -11.68 0.65
N ASP A 1064 5.97 -11.30 -0.49
CA ASP A 1064 6.29 -9.91 -0.85
C ASP A 1064 5.16 -9.17 -1.56
N LEU A 1065 4.08 -9.86 -1.94
CA LEU A 1065 2.93 -9.26 -2.61
C LEU A 1065 1.93 -8.67 -1.62
N GLU A 1066 1.40 -7.48 -1.91
CA GLU A 1066 0.29 -6.88 -1.16
C GLU A 1066 -0.97 -7.76 -1.28
N TYR A 1067 -1.72 -7.89 -0.18
CA TYR A 1067 -3.03 -8.55 -0.19
C TYR A 1067 -4.15 -7.51 -0.11
N PHE A 1068 -5.13 -7.66 -1.01
CA PHE A 1068 -6.37 -6.89 -1.02
C PHE A 1068 -7.54 -7.77 -0.55
N SER A 1069 -8.31 -7.25 0.40
CA SER A 1069 -9.59 -7.84 0.81
C SER A 1069 -10.61 -7.76 -0.32
N ASN A 1070 -11.72 -8.48 -0.19
CA ASN A 1070 -12.92 -8.14 -0.95
C ASN A 1070 -13.33 -6.69 -0.62
N SER A 1071 -13.88 -5.97 -1.57
CA SER A 1071 -14.40 -4.62 -1.35
C SER A 1071 -15.88 -4.65 -1.01
N LEU A 1072 -16.33 -3.74 -0.15
CA LEU A 1072 -17.75 -3.43 0.02
C LEU A 1072 -18.09 -2.13 -0.74
N GLY A 1073 -19.31 -2.03 -1.24
CA GLY A 1073 -19.75 -0.94 -2.11
C GLY A 1073 -19.82 -1.33 -3.59
N ASP A 1074 -20.70 -0.66 -4.33
CA ASP A 1074 -21.00 -0.83 -5.74
C ASP A 1074 -21.30 0.53 -6.43
N PRO A 1075 -20.35 1.47 -6.41
CA PRO A 1075 -20.55 2.74 -7.08
C PRO A 1075 -20.61 2.56 -8.60
N LYS A 1076 -21.66 3.08 -9.24
CA LYS A 1076 -21.84 3.02 -10.71
C LYS A 1076 -21.10 4.13 -11.44
N SER A 1077 -20.72 5.19 -10.74
CA SER A 1077 -20.01 6.36 -11.24
C SER A 1077 -18.96 6.79 -10.21
N ASN A 1078 -18.08 7.73 -10.58
CA ASN A 1078 -17.15 8.39 -9.66
C ASN A 1078 -16.08 7.48 -9.02
N ILE A 1079 -15.89 6.24 -9.52
CA ILE A 1079 -14.85 5.30 -9.06
C ILE A 1079 -13.45 5.88 -9.24
N GLU A 1080 -13.23 6.68 -10.29
CA GLU A 1080 -11.94 7.30 -10.57
C GLU A 1080 -11.46 8.22 -9.43
N TYR A 1081 -12.39 8.74 -8.60
CA TYR A 1081 -12.08 9.59 -7.45
C TYR A 1081 -11.93 8.81 -6.13
N ALA A 1082 -12.07 7.48 -6.13
CA ALA A 1082 -12.09 6.68 -4.90
C ALA A 1082 -10.81 6.80 -4.07
N ASN A 1083 -9.68 7.16 -4.69
CA ASN A 1083 -8.42 7.37 -4.00
C ASN A 1083 -8.11 8.86 -3.75
N GLY A 1084 -9.07 9.76 -3.93
CA GLY A 1084 -8.89 11.21 -3.86
C GLY A 1084 -8.70 11.87 -5.24
N LEU A 1085 -9.01 13.15 -5.33
CA LEU A 1085 -8.80 13.99 -6.51
C LEU A 1085 -7.30 14.21 -6.78
N ILE A 1086 -6.49 14.44 -5.74
CA ILE A 1086 -5.04 14.65 -5.88
C ILE A 1086 -4.39 13.42 -6.51
N ASN A 1087 -4.74 12.21 -6.06
CA ASN A 1087 -4.22 10.97 -6.63
C ASN A 1087 -4.72 10.71 -8.06
N MET A 1088 -5.95 11.12 -8.39
CA MET A 1088 -6.46 11.08 -9.76
C MET A 1088 -5.58 11.95 -10.69
N TYR A 1089 -5.27 13.18 -10.29
CA TYR A 1089 -4.41 14.07 -11.07
C TYR A 1089 -2.96 13.57 -11.13
N ALA A 1090 -2.43 12.97 -10.06
CA ALA A 1090 -1.13 12.32 -10.07
C ALA A 1090 -1.05 11.22 -11.14
N ASN A 1091 -2.06 10.34 -11.21
CA ASN A 1091 -2.14 9.30 -12.23
C ASN A 1091 -2.26 9.88 -13.65
N LYS A 1092 -3.12 10.90 -13.84
CA LYS A 1092 -3.35 11.54 -15.15
C LYS A 1092 -2.10 12.25 -15.67
N THR A 1093 -1.35 12.92 -14.79
CA THR A 1093 -0.12 13.67 -15.14
C THR A 1093 1.13 12.80 -15.12
N ARG A 1094 1.05 11.58 -14.56
CA ARG A 1094 2.17 10.68 -14.26
C ARG A 1094 3.18 11.25 -13.27
N ILE A 1095 2.88 12.36 -12.60
CA ILE A 1095 3.69 12.88 -11.50
C ILE A 1095 3.47 11.98 -10.28
N SER A 1096 4.55 11.68 -9.54
CA SER A 1096 4.46 10.88 -8.32
C SER A 1096 3.34 11.37 -7.39
N PRO A 1097 2.45 10.48 -6.89
CA PRO A 1097 1.45 10.85 -5.88
C PRO A 1097 2.08 11.47 -4.63
N ILE A 1098 3.32 11.12 -4.29
CA ILE A 1098 4.04 11.69 -3.14
C ILE A 1098 4.43 13.15 -3.39
N GLU A 1099 4.71 13.53 -4.64
CA GLU A 1099 4.96 14.93 -5.02
C GLU A 1099 3.67 15.73 -5.01
N MET A 1100 2.58 15.17 -5.55
CA MET A 1100 1.28 15.86 -5.60
C MET A 1100 0.65 16.04 -4.22
N ASP A 1101 0.66 14.98 -3.40
CA ASP A 1101 0.06 14.96 -2.07
C ASP A 1101 1.10 15.20 -0.98
N ARG A 1102 1.70 16.41 -0.93
CA ARG A 1102 2.66 16.76 0.13
C ARG A 1102 1.97 16.84 1.50
N SER A 1103 2.72 16.54 2.55
CA SER A 1103 2.26 16.72 3.93
C SER A 1103 3.45 17.06 4.83
N GLN A 1104 3.23 17.91 5.82
CA GLN A 1104 4.16 18.23 6.90
C GLN A 1104 3.83 17.47 8.20
N ALA A 1105 2.75 16.68 8.22
CA ALA A 1105 2.33 15.89 9.37
C ALA A 1105 3.27 14.70 9.64
N GLY A 1106 3.51 14.40 10.92
CA GLY A 1106 4.43 13.34 11.35
C GLY A 1106 3.90 11.90 11.23
N PHE A 1107 2.93 11.61 10.35
CA PHE A 1107 2.33 10.27 10.30
C PHE A 1107 2.92 9.39 9.18
N ARG A 1108 3.76 9.96 8.31
CA ARG A 1108 4.24 9.34 7.06
C ARG A 1108 5.53 8.55 7.21
#